data_AF-A0A2E7EYM2-F1
#
_entry.id   AF-A0A2E7EYM2-F1
#
_cell.length_a   1.000
_cell.length_b   1.000
_cell.length_c   1.000
_cell.angle_alpha   90.00
_cell.angle_beta   90.00
_cell.angle_gamma   90.00
#
_symmetry.space_group_name_H-M   'P 1'
#
loop_
_entity.id
_entity.type
_entity.pdbx_description
1 polymer ?
#
loop_
_entity_poly.entity_id
_entity_poly.type
_entity_poly.pdbx_seq_one_letter_code
_entity_poly.pdbx_strand_id
1 'polypeptide(L)'
;MAHLATTSALALSVALAPAANALTVRDDVTVAGSEEYGDNTQWDGVVQIFMLNNQTGSITFNCTGSLINGRTVLSAAHCFNDYPSYFYDDYNNALSPIIAYGPDTFDALFGWLSTGAASSFYEIDERNGLVLGNQVLIHPDADPAFGSALNFPAADVAMVSLSNPLAHLPSYAMLFSPVGVGEHVSMVGYGGHGIGSTGDVGIDGKRQAGENLIGMVGSQVDFLSAIFGTDASPYYTNAPGANQSMYWIDFDNPDRTGEECGRDGIGDWACTDGVSWWYFDNPFTNTWFNTSLSNDIFPDDALPYESGTAGGDSGSAIFFDQLGDAPIIGGVLSGGFTFVSPVPSGYSDVSYYNPLFNYYDFIVEANPYKYVSAIEGDGLWSDPTHWVQDLDPNYLIIDENGNLVNGIPDAPEPGVGSDGPDEGIVLDVDIAPAQQTEGTPAGTTGVDASANAVVGSIGENRPAGGLLIEGDGIGDASFGSVSGSSVWGTTGDAELITFQYGDIGSPTALAGPGSTNFVPNNGLQASGFYNYFDVTLSNAGTTTVDIFAEVDSLTIANLDATLRINSDAGLWALVDTQVIGGTLENNGVFISRDILNVAGVLTGTGTYNAETLWNAGLLTPGEGMSLIGDLVMTSASVFGYTGSSLSVDGDASFGGSVLFGTPYQFGDTGTLITYTGASTGAIADTDLLGVLYATYTDVDGALNYTIEAASFESVLPTITDPNTQSLVDGLNNARGVSYGDMSGVYGVLDYLSGDQLLSALEGITPYQQGSVMNSLIAGNTQLGAHLSNRFAAIAAGRADGAAFNQIGTSGIQVAGSQEMAAFAMAAEATAAQGGGSASSSSSATGWGSFVEVSYYTGDETNPMNNAESDIEGMSITAGIDRELDEGFRMGAFLSYTDGETTYNSALGGSEADGITVGGYAAYTGDTGLRMNAYVGAGQRDVTSMRVDALTSGTLLGETEADEFIIGAEVSKLYPAGSFFIEPSVGVDYASFVVDGYSETGGASALTYDDIKASTTQAHAGAQLHFFNPESATGLRPSIGADFVFDLSNDPTAVTSYFTGASTSTFQTVGPGSDSQWIDLNAQLEYYSAGNFSFAGFVTQSVNRDDLDITTFGLNVRATF
;
A
#
# COMPACT_ATOMS: atom_id res chain seq x y z
N MET A 1 -19.03 -75.41 13.89
CA MET A 1 -20.03 -76.44 14.20
C MET A 1 -20.59 -76.10 15.57
N ALA A 2 -21.71 -75.36 15.63
CA ALA A 2 -23.08 -75.89 15.85
C ALA A 2 -23.28 -76.24 17.35
N HIS A 3 -24.18 -75.65 18.14
CA HIS A 3 -25.55 -75.14 17.93
C HIS A 3 -25.87 -74.07 19.01
N LEU A 4 -26.56 -72.96 18.65
CA LEU A 4 -27.97 -72.60 19.02
C LEU A 4 -28.35 -72.80 20.50
N ALA A 5 -29.09 -71.95 21.21
CA ALA A 5 -29.73 -70.64 21.03
C ALA A 5 -30.41 -70.33 22.39
N THR A 6 -30.94 -69.12 22.55
CA THR A 6 -31.92 -68.66 23.57
C THR A 6 -31.46 -68.43 25.02
N THR A 7 -31.06 -67.18 25.28
CA THR A 7 -31.66 -66.28 26.30
C THR A 7 -31.37 -64.84 25.81
N SER A 8 -32.24 -64.24 25.01
CA SER A 8 -33.40 -63.44 25.43
C SER A 8 -33.01 -62.09 26.04
N ALA A 9 -32.99 -61.07 25.18
CA ALA A 9 -33.54 -59.73 25.39
C ALA A 9 -33.52 -59.16 26.82
N LEU A 10 -32.50 -58.34 27.11
CA LEU A 10 -32.49 -57.32 28.17
C LEU A 10 -31.40 -56.29 27.85
N ALA A 11 -31.59 -55.57 26.75
CA ALA A 11 -30.78 -54.40 26.36
C ALA A 11 -31.51 -53.54 25.33
N LEU A 12 -32.84 -53.39 25.46
CA LEU A 12 -33.61 -52.49 24.61
C LEU A 12 -34.89 -52.06 25.33
N SER A 13 -34.72 -51.15 26.28
CA SER A 13 -35.74 -50.20 26.74
C SER A 13 -35.06 -49.16 27.63
N VAL A 14 -34.13 -48.40 27.05
CA VAL A 14 -34.06 -46.98 27.44
C VAL A 14 -35.28 -46.39 26.74
N ALA A 15 -36.16 -45.78 27.53
CA ALA A 15 -37.36 -45.16 27.03
C ALA A 15 -36.98 -44.21 25.89
N LEU A 16 -37.54 -44.43 24.69
CA LEU A 16 -37.81 -43.36 23.76
C LEU A 16 -38.77 -42.42 24.50
N ALA A 17 -38.23 -41.43 25.20
CA ALA A 17 -38.98 -40.23 25.51
C ALA A 17 -39.16 -39.48 24.18
N PRO A 18 -40.39 -39.05 23.83
CA PRO A 18 -40.56 -38.16 22.70
C PRO A 18 -39.83 -36.83 22.97
N ALA A 19 -39.40 -36.21 21.89
CA ALA A 19 -38.83 -34.87 21.83
C ALA A 19 -39.73 -33.85 22.56
N ALA A 20 -39.16 -32.91 23.33
CA ALA A 20 -39.87 -31.87 24.02
C ALA A 20 -39.28 -30.41 24.08
N ASN A 21 -39.70 -29.48 23.25
CA ASN A 21 -39.27 -28.06 23.09
C ASN A 21 -39.09 -27.17 24.38
N ALA A 22 -38.84 -25.85 24.26
CA ALA A 22 -38.66 -24.86 25.34
C ALA A 22 -39.61 -23.63 25.36
N LEU A 23 -39.94 -22.99 26.49
CA LEU A 23 -41.04 -22.01 26.60
C LEU A 23 -42.44 -22.60 26.35
N THR A 24 -43.44 -22.08 27.04
CA THR A 24 -44.84 -22.38 26.76
C THR A 24 -45.46 -21.26 25.95
N VAL A 25 -46.03 -21.58 24.79
CA VAL A 25 -46.44 -20.55 23.81
C VAL A 25 -47.94 -20.53 23.59
N ARG A 26 -48.48 -19.48 23.01
CA ARG A 26 -49.92 -19.45 22.72
C ARG A 26 -50.37 -20.62 21.85
N ASP A 27 -51.60 -21.08 22.10
CA ASP A 27 -52.23 -22.20 21.38
C ASP A 27 -52.25 -22.02 19.85
N ASP A 28 -52.39 -20.77 19.37
CA ASP A 28 -52.46 -20.42 17.95
C ASP A 28 -51.09 -20.22 17.28
N VAL A 29 -50.06 -19.84 18.06
CA VAL A 29 -48.65 -19.78 17.61
C VAL A 29 -48.12 -21.20 17.40
N THR A 30 -48.49 -22.11 18.30
CA THR A 30 -47.98 -23.49 18.41
C THR A 30 -46.48 -23.54 18.66
N VAL A 31 -46.03 -24.67 19.21
CA VAL A 31 -44.62 -24.98 19.44
C VAL A 31 -43.78 -24.75 18.17
N ALA A 32 -44.27 -25.22 17.01
CA ALA A 32 -43.54 -25.06 15.75
C ALA A 32 -43.37 -23.59 15.32
N GLY A 33 -44.33 -22.72 15.63
CA GLY A 33 -44.21 -21.29 15.33
C GLY A 33 -43.17 -20.60 16.23
N SER A 34 -43.05 -21.05 17.47
CA SER A 34 -42.00 -20.57 18.39
C SER A 34 -40.60 -21.10 18.03
N GLU A 35 -40.49 -22.34 17.53
CA GLU A 35 -39.25 -22.85 16.92
C GLU A 35 -38.83 -21.99 15.71
N GLU A 36 -39.76 -21.69 14.79
CA GLU A 36 -39.48 -20.83 13.63
C GLU A 36 -39.01 -19.42 14.05
N TYR A 37 -39.58 -18.88 15.13
CA TYR A 37 -39.13 -17.61 15.68
C TYR A 37 -37.73 -17.72 16.33
N GLY A 38 -37.45 -18.84 17.00
CA GLY A 38 -36.16 -19.17 17.61
C GLY A 38 -35.05 -19.50 16.60
N ASP A 39 -35.37 -19.95 15.40
CA ASP A 39 -34.42 -20.30 14.33
C ASP A 39 -33.74 -19.09 13.66
N ASN A 40 -34.11 -17.87 14.05
CA ASN A 40 -33.41 -16.67 13.62
C ASN A 40 -31.96 -16.66 14.13
N THR A 41 -31.00 -16.42 13.24
CA THR A 41 -29.56 -16.39 13.56
C THR A 41 -29.17 -15.34 14.60
N GLN A 42 -30.02 -14.33 14.82
CA GLN A 42 -29.82 -13.36 15.90
C GLN A 42 -29.81 -14.02 17.29
N TRP A 43 -30.38 -15.22 17.43
CA TRP A 43 -30.49 -15.98 18.68
C TRP A 43 -29.42 -17.06 18.84
N ASP A 44 -28.45 -17.16 17.92
CA ASP A 44 -27.44 -18.22 17.93
C ASP A 44 -26.49 -18.19 19.14
N GLY A 45 -26.44 -17.07 19.86
CA GLY A 45 -25.71 -16.92 21.11
C GLY A 45 -26.44 -17.44 22.35
N VAL A 46 -27.69 -17.89 22.21
CA VAL A 46 -28.45 -18.53 23.31
C VAL A 46 -28.08 -20.01 23.35
N VAL A 47 -27.73 -20.47 24.54
CA VAL A 47 -27.12 -21.79 24.75
C VAL A 47 -27.91 -22.64 25.75
N GLN A 48 -27.81 -23.95 25.60
CA GLN A 48 -28.26 -24.92 26.58
C GLN A 48 -27.07 -25.43 27.40
N ILE A 49 -27.26 -25.54 28.71
CA ILE A 49 -26.25 -25.94 29.65
C ILE A 49 -26.59 -27.32 30.19
N PHE A 50 -25.71 -28.28 29.95
CA PHE A 50 -25.73 -29.59 30.56
C PHE A 50 -24.59 -29.71 31.58
N MET A 51 -24.71 -30.65 32.52
CA MET A 51 -23.67 -30.91 33.51
C MET A 51 -23.07 -32.29 33.29
N LEU A 52 -21.77 -32.33 32.99
CA LEU A 52 -21.00 -33.57 32.94
C LEU A 52 -20.42 -33.87 34.31
N ASN A 53 -20.77 -35.02 34.87
CA ASN A 53 -20.08 -35.54 36.04
C ASN A 53 -18.84 -36.32 35.61
N ASN A 54 -17.66 -35.73 35.78
CA ASN A 54 -16.40 -36.29 35.30
C ASN A 54 -15.98 -37.60 35.99
N GLN A 55 -16.57 -37.91 37.16
CA GLN A 55 -16.28 -39.14 37.89
C GLN A 55 -17.11 -40.33 37.38
N THR A 56 -18.34 -40.08 36.96
CA THR A 56 -19.29 -41.13 36.55
C THR A 56 -19.51 -41.18 35.04
N GLY A 57 -19.14 -40.12 34.31
CA GLY A 57 -19.46 -39.90 32.91
C GLY A 57 -20.95 -39.63 32.65
N SER A 58 -21.75 -39.45 33.70
CA SER A 58 -23.17 -39.13 33.57
C SER A 58 -23.34 -37.68 33.15
N ILE A 59 -24.23 -37.46 32.19
CA ILE A 59 -24.69 -36.12 31.81
C ILE A 59 -26.11 -35.98 32.34
N THR A 60 -26.30 -34.95 33.15
CA THR A 60 -27.59 -34.58 33.74
C THR A 60 -27.77 -33.08 33.55
N PHE A 61 -28.87 -32.51 34.07
CA PHE A 61 -29.08 -31.06 34.18
C PHE A 61 -29.50 -30.36 32.88
N ASN A 62 -30.40 -29.37 33.00
CA ASN A 62 -30.84 -28.50 31.91
C ASN A 62 -31.05 -27.09 32.47
N CYS A 63 -30.26 -26.13 31.99
CA CYS A 63 -30.52 -24.70 32.13
C CYS A 63 -30.23 -24.00 30.80
N THR A 64 -30.68 -22.76 30.67
CA THR A 64 -30.37 -21.90 29.54
C THR A 64 -29.33 -20.85 29.95
N GLY A 65 -28.58 -20.33 28.97
CA GLY A 65 -27.73 -19.15 29.15
C GLY A 65 -27.62 -18.34 27.88
N SER A 66 -26.91 -17.23 27.93
CA SER A 66 -26.65 -16.36 26.77
C SER A 66 -25.21 -15.88 26.75
N LEU A 67 -24.58 -15.88 25.58
CA LEU A 67 -23.22 -15.37 25.39
C LEU A 67 -23.20 -13.84 25.57
N ILE A 68 -22.36 -13.36 26.47
CA ILE A 68 -22.12 -11.92 26.69
C ILE A 68 -20.82 -11.45 26.02
N ASN A 69 -19.98 -12.42 25.62
CA ASN A 69 -18.81 -12.29 24.75
C ASN A 69 -18.40 -13.71 24.27
N GLY A 70 -17.30 -13.82 23.52
CA GLY A 70 -16.84 -15.11 22.97
C GLY A 70 -16.41 -16.15 24.02
N ARG A 71 -16.24 -15.79 25.29
CA ARG A 71 -15.71 -16.65 26.37
C ARG A 71 -16.64 -16.78 27.57
N THR A 72 -17.77 -16.10 27.61
CA THR A 72 -18.60 -16.02 28.82
C THR A 72 -20.08 -16.22 28.50
N VAL A 73 -20.68 -17.19 29.17
CA VAL A 73 -22.14 -17.41 29.20
C VAL A 73 -22.68 -16.84 30.50
N LEU A 74 -23.68 -15.99 30.43
CA LEU A 74 -24.47 -15.53 31.57
C LEU A 74 -25.65 -16.47 31.80
N SER A 75 -25.91 -16.86 33.05
CA SER A 75 -26.99 -17.77 33.45
C SER A 75 -27.39 -17.52 34.92
N ALA A 76 -28.33 -18.31 35.44
CA ALA A 76 -28.83 -18.19 36.80
C ALA A 76 -27.89 -18.88 37.83
N ALA A 77 -27.81 -18.39 39.06
CA ALA A 77 -26.98 -19.00 40.10
C ALA A 77 -27.54 -20.34 40.59
N HIS A 78 -28.86 -20.49 40.67
CA HIS A 78 -29.53 -21.70 41.15
C HIS A 78 -29.33 -22.92 40.24
N CYS A 79 -28.88 -22.68 39.02
CA CYS A 79 -28.39 -23.68 38.09
C CYS A 79 -27.09 -24.36 38.61
N PHE A 80 -26.32 -23.69 39.46
CA PHE A 80 -24.99 -24.15 39.89
C PHE A 80 -24.80 -24.21 41.41
N ASN A 81 -25.63 -23.53 42.20
CA ASN A 81 -25.42 -23.33 43.64
C ASN A 81 -25.76 -24.53 44.55
N ASP A 82 -26.04 -25.72 43.99
CA ASP A 82 -25.96 -26.98 44.74
C ASP A 82 -24.52 -27.25 45.24
N TYR A 83 -23.53 -26.69 44.54
CA TYR A 83 -22.11 -26.79 44.86
C TYR A 83 -21.43 -25.41 44.79
N PRO A 84 -20.39 -25.17 45.60
CA PRO A 84 -19.55 -23.98 45.47
C PRO A 84 -18.93 -23.80 44.09
N SER A 85 -18.65 -22.56 43.68
CA SER A 85 -18.02 -22.24 42.37
C SER A 85 -16.79 -23.07 42.03
N TYR A 86 -15.92 -23.34 43.02
CA TYR A 86 -14.68 -24.13 42.83
C TYR A 86 -14.94 -25.61 42.45
N PHE A 87 -16.15 -26.15 42.53
CA PHE A 87 -16.44 -27.51 42.05
C PHE A 87 -16.40 -27.64 40.52
N TYR A 88 -16.58 -26.51 39.84
CA TYR A 88 -16.68 -26.41 38.39
C TYR A 88 -15.39 -25.91 37.73
N ASP A 89 -14.34 -25.67 38.52
CA ASP A 89 -13.03 -25.28 37.97
C ASP A 89 -12.26 -26.50 37.42
N ASP A 90 -11.37 -26.27 36.45
CA ASP A 90 -10.50 -27.30 35.88
C ASP A 90 -9.60 -28.00 36.92
N TYR A 91 -9.38 -27.40 38.09
CA TYR A 91 -8.49 -27.92 39.13
C TYR A 91 -9.14 -29.04 39.94
N ASN A 92 -10.39 -28.86 40.36
CA ASN A 92 -11.20 -29.87 41.05
C ASN A 92 -11.89 -30.80 40.06
N ASN A 93 -12.30 -30.26 38.91
CA ASN A 93 -12.85 -30.95 37.74
C ASN A 93 -13.90 -32.02 38.09
N ALA A 94 -14.75 -31.76 39.09
CA ALA A 94 -15.75 -32.72 39.55
C ALA A 94 -16.99 -32.72 38.65
N LEU A 95 -17.41 -31.51 38.25
CA LEU A 95 -18.50 -31.24 37.34
C LEU A 95 -18.01 -30.26 36.26
N SER A 96 -18.33 -30.51 34.99
CA SER A 96 -18.02 -29.58 33.89
C SER A 96 -19.31 -29.17 33.18
N PRO A 97 -19.62 -27.87 33.09
CA PRO A 97 -20.68 -27.40 32.23
C PRO A 97 -20.36 -27.74 30.76
N ILE A 98 -21.29 -28.36 30.07
CA ILE A 98 -21.28 -28.49 28.61
C ILE A 98 -22.22 -27.41 28.09
N ILE A 99 -21.68 -26.53 27.24
CA ILE A 99 -22.42 -25.46 26.59
C ILE A 99 -22.73 -25.92 25.17
N ALA A 100 -24.01 -26.07 24.86
CA ALA A 100 -24.51 -26.53 23.58
C ALA A 100 -25.31 -25.42 22.89
N TYR A 101 -25.20 -25.33 21.57
CA TYR A 101 -25.86 -24.28 20.80
C TYR A 101 -26.34 -24.79 19.44
N GLY A 102 -27.25 -24.02 18.84
CA GLY A 102 -27.90 -24.30 17.56
C GLY A 102 -29.39 -24.61 17.71
N PRO A 103 -30.12 -24.77 16.60
CA PRO A 103 -31.57 -25.01 16.61
C PRO A 103 -32.01 -26.23 17.43
N ASP A 104 -31.19 -27.28 17.45
CA ASP A 104 -31.40 -28.51 18.23
C ASP A 104 -30.06 -28.96 18.83
N THR A 105 -29.93 -28.85 20.15
CA THR A 105 -28.69 -29.19 20.87
C THR A 105 -28.59 -30.68 21.18
N PHE A 106 -29.70 -31.43 21.14
CA PHE A 106 -29.67 -32.87 21.35
C PHE A 106 -28.96 -33.56 20.21
N ASP A 107 -29.11 -33.05 18.98
CA ASP A 107 -28.32 -33.49 17.83
C ASP A 107 -26.81 -33.32 18.08
N ALA A 108 -26.38 -32.16 18.59
CA ALA A 108 -24.99 -31.90 18.95
C ALA A 108 -24.49 -32.80 20.08
N LEU A 109 -25.23 -32.88 21.19
CA LEU A 109 -24.87 -33.65 22.39
C LEU A 109 -24.82 -35.15 22.13
N PHE A 110 -25.87 -35.73 21.55
CA PHE A 110 -25.91 -37.17 21.27
C PHE A 110 -25.02 -37.55 20.08
N GLY A 111 -24.83 -36.64 19.12
CA GLY A 111 -23.81 -36.75 18.09
C GLY A 111 -22.43 -36.94 18.70
N TRP A 112 -22.02 -36.04 19.60
CA TRP A 112 -20.76 -36.13 20.34
C TRP A 112 -20.65 -37.40 21.19
N LEU A 113 -21.68 -37.79 21.93
CA LEU A 113 -21.67 -39.04 22.72
C LEU A 113 -21.50 -40.29 21.85
N SER A 114 -21.98 -40.27 20.61
CA SER A 114 -21.92 -41.41 19.69
C SER A 114 -20.52 -41.69 19.11
N THR A 115 -19.61 -40.70 19.13
CA THR A 115 -18.24 -40.86 18.62
C THR A 115 -17.33 -41.68 19.55
N GLY A 116 -17.80 -42.01 20.75
CA GLY A 116 -16.98 -42.68 21.78
C GLY A 116 -16.03 -41.73 22.52
N ALA A 117 -16.18 -40.42 22.32
CA ALA A 117 -15.33 -39.35 22.88
C ALA A 117 -15.38 -39.21 24.42
N ALA A 118 -16.18 -40.01 25.13
CA ALA A 118 -16.07 -40.14 26.59
C ALA A 118 -14.67 -40.61 27.05
N SER A 119 -13.79 -41.07 26.14
CA SER A 119 -12.38 -41.37 26.43
C SER A 119 -11.36 -40.33 25.95
N SER A 120 -11.78 -39.27 25.25
CA SER A 120 -10.92 -38.16 24.79
C SER A 120 -11.67 -36.84 24.90
N PHE A 121 -11.64 -36.25 26.10
CA PHE A 121 -12.18 -34.93 26.45
C PHE A 121 -11.66 -33.76 25.58
N TYR A 122 -10.73 -34.02 24.66
CA TYR A 122 -10.04 -33.04 23.81
C TYR A 122 -10.62 -32.91 22.38
N GLU A 123 -11.71 -33.62 22.04
CA GLU A 123 -12.36 -33.55 20.71
C GLU A 123 -13.70 -32.78 20.71
N ILE A 124 -13.89 -31.84 21.64
CA ILE A 124 -14.98 -30.86 21.54
C ILE A 124 -14.43 -29.66 20.77
N ASP A 125 -14.93 -29.48 19.56
CA ASP A 125 -14.57 -28.44 18.59
C ASP A 125 -15.84 -27.61 18.33
N GLU A 126 -15.71 -26.30 18.11
CA GLU A 126 -16.80 -25.40 17.72
C GLU A 126 -17.61 -25.91 16.52
N ARG A 127 -17.01 -26.76 15.68
CA ARG A 127 -17.68 -27.41 14.54
C ARG A 127 -18.72 -28.48 14.94
N ASN A 128 -18.73 -28.91 16.20
CA ASN A 128 -19.64 -29.93 16.73
C ASN A 128 -20.83 -29.37 17.54
N GLY A 129 -20.97 -28.04 17.64
CA GLY A 129 -22.10 -27.40 18.35
C GLY A 129 -22.00 -27.43 19.88
N LEU A 130 -20.81 -27.70 20.43
CA LEU A 130 -20.57 -27.84 21.87
C LEU A 130 -19.24 -27.18 22.27
N VAL A 131 -19.16 -26.67 23.50
CA VAL A 131 -17.90 -26.28 24.16
C VAL A 131 -17.98 -26.59 25.66
N LEU A 132 -16.85 -26.78 26.33
CA LEU A 132 -16.82 -26.95 27.79
C LEU A 132 -16.62 -25.63 28.51
N GLY A 133 -17.35 -25.46 29.60
CA GLY A 133 -17.02 -24.47 30.63
C GLY A 133 -15.84 -24.94 31.47
N ASN A 134 -14.92 -24.04 31.80
CA ASN A 134 -13.73 -24.32 32.62
C ASN A 134 -13.71 -23.63 33.99
N GLN A 135 -14.65 -22.71 34.21
CA GLN A 135 -14.93 -22.10 35.50
C GLN A 135 -16.37 -21.61 35.54
N VAL A 136 -17.05 -21.79 36.67
CA VAL A 136 -18.34 -21.15 36.98
C VAL A 136 -18.10 -20.14 38.10
N LEU A 137 -18.63 -18.94 37.94
CA LEU A 137 -18.54 -17.84 38.88
C LEU A 137 -19.96 -17.51 39.34
N ILE A 138 -20.30 -17.95 40.55
CA ILE A 138 -21.59 -17.70 41.18
C ILE A 138 -21.49 -16.40 41.98
N HIS A 139 -22.51 -15.54 41.92
CA HIS A 139 -22.55 -14.34 42.75
C HIS A 139 -22.32 -14.69 44.24
N PRO A 140 -21.47 -13.96 44.99
CA PRO A 140 -21.07 -14.35 46.35
C PRO A 140 -22.24 -14.58 47.32
N ASP A 141 -23.31 -13.79 47.23
CA ASP A 141 -24.51 -13.95 48.06
C ASP A 141 -25.30 -15.25 47.77
N ALA A 142 -25.14 -15.84 46.59
CA ALA A 142 -25.79 -17.10 46.18
C ALA A 142 -24.84 -18.31 46.22
N ASP A 143 -23.53 -18.10 46.43
CA ASP A 143 -22.53 -19.18 46.42
C ASP A 143 -22.40 -19.84 47.82
N PRO A 144 -22.60 -21.17 47.93
CA PRO A 144 -22.43 -21.91 49.18
C PRO A 144 -21.02 -21.82 49.79
N ALA A 145 -20.01 -21.38 49.04
CA ALA A 145 -18.65 -21.15 49.52
C ALA A 145 -18.59 -20.13 50.67
N PHE A 146 -19.49 -19.14 50.68
CA PHE A 146 -19.41 -17.98 51.59
C PHE A 146 -20.36 -18.04 52.78
N GLY A 147 -21.15 -19.12 52.94
CA GLY A 147 -22.04 -19.31 54.08
C GLY A 147 -23.31 -20.09 53.74
N SER A 148 -24.36 -19.95 54.55
CA SER A 148 -25.70 -20.30 54.07
C SER A 148 -26.05 -19.29 52.99
N ALA A 149 -25.91 -19.70 51.71
CA ALA A 149 -26.35 -18.92 50.57
C ALA A 149 -27.72 -18.31 50.84
N LEU A 150 -27.95 -17.09 50.37
CA LEU A 150 -29.29 -16.50 50.46
C LEU A 150 -30.29 -17.45 49.82
N ASN A 151 -31.47 -17.55 50.42
CA ASN A 151 -32.49 -18.42 49.85
C ASN A 151 -32.85 -17.90 48.46
N PHE A 152 -32.98 -18.82 47.50
CA PHE A 152 -33.54 -18.53 46.19
C PHE A 152 -34.84 -17.70 46.33
N PRO A 153 -35.00 -16.59 45.58
CA PRO A 153 -34.30 -16.24 44.33
C PRO A 153 -33.21 -15.14 44.44
N ALA A 154 -32.69 -14.87 45.63
CA ALA A 154 -31.78 -13.74 45.84
C ALA A 154 -30.43 -13.92 45.11
N ALA A 155 -29.91 -12.85 44.49
CA ALA A 155 -28.60 -12.83 43.82
C ALA A 155 -28.41 -13.96 42.79
N ASP A 156 -29.45 -14.24 42.01
CA ASP A 156 -29.51 -15.42 41.14
C ASP A 156 -28.80 -15.22 39.80
N VAL A 157 -27.54 -14.79 39.84
CA VAL A 157 -26.68 -14.53 38.66
C VAL A 157 -25.40 -15.35 38.75
N ALA A 158 -25.04 -16.02 37.66
CA ALA A 158 -23.79 -16.72 37.49
C ALA A 158 -23.22 -16.56 36.08
N MET A 159 -21.90 -16.69 35.97
CA MET A 159 -21.18 -16.68 34.69
C MET A 159 -20.42 -17.99 34.51
N VAL A 160 -20.40 -18.49 33.28
CA VAL A 160 -19.62 -19.67 32.88
C VAL A 160 -18.53 -19.22 31.91
N SER A 161 -17.28 -19.38 32.32
CA SER A 161 -16.09 -19.19 31.48
C SER A 161 -15.91 -20.38 30.55
N LEU A 162 -15.58 -20.13 29.28
CA LEU A 162 -15.42 -21.14 28.24
C LEU A 162 -13.96 -21.50 27.97
N SER A 163 -13.71 -22.79 27.78
CA SER A 163 -12.38 -23.34 27.46
C SER A 163 -11.86 -22.94 26.08
N ASN A 164 -12.76 -22.79 25.10
CA ASN A 164 -12.47 -22.30 23.75
C ASN A 164 -13.39 -21.12 23.41
N PRO A 165 -12.93 -20.15 22.60
CA PRO A 165 -13.76 -19.02 22.20
C PRO A 165 -14.84 -19.47 21.19
N LEU A 166 -16.06 -18.95 21.36
CA LEU A 166 -17.19 -19.12 20.43
C LEU A 166 -17.40 -17.86 19.58
N ALA A 167 -16.34 -17.42 18.89
CA ALA A 167 -16.31 -16.11 18.24
C ALA A 167 -17.24 -15.96 17.01
N HIS A 168 -17.77 -17.06 16.49
CA HIS A 168 -18.69 -17.05 15.35
C HIS A 168 -20.17 -16.90 15.73
N LEU A 169 -20.48 -17.00 17.02
CA LEU A 169 -21.83 -16.82 17.53
C LEU A 169 -22.04 -15.37 17.95
N PRO A 170 -23.26 -14.81 17.82
CA PRO A 170 -23.53 -13.48 18.34
C PRO A 170 -23.37 -13.50 19.87
N SER A 171 -22.78 -12.44 20.41
CA SER A 171 -22.81 -12.12 21.83
C SER A 171 -23.70 -10.89 22.05
N TYR A 172 -24.35 -10.80 23.19
CA TYR A 172 -25.32 -9.75 23.47
C TYR A 172 -24.78 -8.69 24.42
N ALA A 173 -25.16 -7.44 24.16
CA ALA A 173 -24.94 -6.36 25.10
C ALA A 173 -25.79 -6.56 26.37
N MET A 174 -25.35 -5.98 27.46
CA MET A 174 -26.00 -6.04 28.77
C MET A 174 -26.40 -4.63 29.22
N LEU A 175 -27.63 -4.49 29.71
CA LEU A 175 -28.13 -3.23 30.22
C LEU A 175 -27.96 -3.17 31.74
N PHE A 176 -27.20 -2.18 32.22
CA PHE A 176 -26.99 -1.92 33.64
C PHE A 176 -27.80 -0.73 34.16
N SER A 177 -28.85 -0.33 33.44
CA SER A 177 -29.83 0.66 33.88
C SER A 177 -31.21 0.03 34.01
N PRO A 178 -32.01 0.47 35.00
CA PRO A 178 -33.39 0.01 35.10
C PRO A 178 -34.21 0.50 33.90
N VAL A 179 -35.23 -0.29 33.55
CA VAL A 179 -36.23 -0.03 32.52
C VAL A 179 -37.60 -0.15 33.19
N GLY A 180 -38.54 0.70 32.79
CA GLY A 180 -39.89 0.71 33.35
C GLY A 180 -40.82 -0.36 32.75
N VAL A 181 -42.04 -0.40 33.27
CA VAL A 181 -43.10 -1.29 32.78
C VAL A 181 -43.57 -0.95 31.35
N GLY A 182 -44.06 -1.95 30.63
CA GLY A 182 -44.56 -1.85 29.26
C GLY A 182 -43.47 -1.90 28.18
N GLU A 183 -42.21 -2.11 28.55
CA GLU A 183 -41.14 -2.36 27.58
C GLU A 183 -41.33 -3.73 26.92
N HIS A 184 -41.14 -3.79 25.61
CA HIS A 184 -41.21 -5.02 24.85
C HIS A 184 -39.97 -5.88 25.05
N VAL A 185 -40.18 -7.18 25.25
CA VAL A 185 -39.11 -8.13 25.49
C VAL A 185 -39.27 -9.38 24.63
N SER A 186 -38.14 -9.93 24.23
CA SER A 186 -38.01 -11.27 23.67
C SER A 186 -37.43 -12.22 24.71
N MET A 187 -37.92 -13.46 24.72
CA MET A 187 -37.39 -14.55 25.53
C MET A 187 -36.99 -15.70 24.64
N VAL A 188 -35.87 -16.34 24.95
CA VAL A 188 -35.36 -17.46 24.16
C VAL A 188 -34.73 -18.49 25.11
N GLY A 189 -35.06 -19.76 24.92
CA GLY A 189 -34.52 -20.82 25.78
C GLY A 189 -34.57 -22.23 25.21
N TYR A 190 -34.09 -23.16 26.04
CA TYR A 190 -34.04 -24.61 25.80
C TYR A 190 -34.67 -25.42 26.96
N GLY A 191 -35.51 -24.79 27.78
CA GLY A 191 -36.30 -25.42 28.84
C GLY A 191 -37.40 -26.34 28.35
N GLY A 192 -38.50 -26.40 29.10
CA GLY A 192 -39.66 -27.23 28.78
C GLY A 192 -40.67 -26.49 27.89
N HIS A 193 -41.51 -27.22 27.16
CA HIS A 193 -42.47 -26.62 26.21
C HIS A 193 -43.89 -27.04 26.39
N GLY A 194 -44.76 -26.28 25.75
CA GLY A 194 -46.02 -26.74 25.25
C GLY A 194 -46.80 -25.56 24.72
N ILE A 195 -48.12 -25.66 24.77
CA ILE A 195 -49.01 -24.54 24.51
C ILE A 195 -49.69 -24.09 25.79
N GLY A 196 -50.15 -22.84 25.87
CA GLY A 196 -50.73 -22.27 27.09
C GLY A 196 -51.89 -23.07 27.69
N SER A 197 -52.65 -23.81 26.89
CA SER A 197 -53.70 -24.71 27.39
C SER A 197 -53.23 -26.09 27.85
N THR A 198 -52.02 -26.53 27.49
CA THR A 198 -51.44 -27.83 27.90
C THR A 198 -50.21 -27.71 28.80
N GLY A 199 -49.67 -26.50 28.97
CA GLY A 199 -48.49 -26.22 29.78
C GLY A 199 -47.26 -27.03 29.37
N ASP A 200 -46.31 -27.14 30.28
CA ASP A 200 -45.05 -27.88 30.07
C ASP A 200 -45.29 -29.41 29.90
N VAL A 201 -44.72 -29.97 28.83
CA VAL A 201 -44.73 -31.39 28.47
C VAL A 201 -43.32 -32.01 28.33
N GLY A 202 -42.24 -31.29 28.72
CA GLY A 202 -40.85 -31.80 28.84
C GLY A 202 -39.79 -31.06 28.00
N ILE A 203 -38.56 -31.62 27.92
CA ILE A 203 -37.33 -31.12 27.20
C ILE A 203 -36.85 -32.03 25.98
N ASP A 204 -36.47 -31.47 24.79
CA ASP A 204 -35.89 -32.00 23.52
C ASP A 204 -34.66 -31.23 23.11
N GLY A 205 -34.32 -30.13 23.78
CA GLY A 205 -33.14 -29.36 23.41
C GLY A 205 -33.29 -28.57 22.12
N LYS A 206 -34.51 -28.30 21.65
CA LYS A 206 -34.72 -27.29 20.62
C LYS A 206 -34.82 -25.89 21.18
N ARG A 207 -34.29 -24.93 20.43
CA ARG A 207 -34.41 -23.52 20.75
C ARG A 207 -35.80 -23.01 20.41
N GLN A 208 -36.40 -22.26 21.31
CA GLN A 208 -37.69 -21.61 21.09
C GLN A 208 -37.62 -20.16 21.53
N ALA A 209 -38.40 -19.31 20.87
CA ALA A 209 -38.49 -17.89 21.19
C ALA A 209 -39.94 -17.41 21.30
N GLY A 210 -40.15 -16.40 22.12
CA GLY A 210 -41.43 -15.74 22.33
C GLY A 210 -41.24 -14.29 22.74
N GLU A 211 -42.33 -13.54 22.80
CA GLU A 211 -42.33 -12.13 23.24
C GLU A 211 -43.15 -11.95 24.52
N ASN A 212 -42.94 -10.83 25.21
CA ASN A 212 -43.74 -10.41 26.37
C ASN A 212 -43.58 -8.89 26.60
N LEU A 213 -44.26 -8.35 27.60
CA LEU A 213 -44.06 -7.00 28.13
C LEU A 213 -43.56 -7.08 29.57
N ILE A 214 -42.74 -6.10 29.99
CA ILE A 214 -42.44 -5.94 31.42
C ILE A 214 -43.70 -5.50 32.15
N GLY A 215 -44.36 -6.42 32.86
CA GLY A 215 -45.60 -6.16 33.59
C GLY A 215 -45.38 -5.49 34.96
N MET A 216 -44.24 -5.77 35.59
CA MET A 216 -43.84 -5.19 36.87
C MET A 216 -42.32 -5.11 37.03
N VAL A 217 -41.86 -4.05 37.69
CA VAL A 217 -40.52 -3.92 38.25
C VAL A 217 -40.68 -3.76 39.76
N GLY A 218 -40.18 -4.71 40.54
CA GLY A 218 -40.32 -4.68 41.99
C GLY A 218 -40.04 -6.03 42.64
N SER A 219 -40.14 -6.11 43.96
CA SER A 219 -39.73 -7.29 44.70
C SER A 219 -40.81 -8.38 44.80
N GLN A 220 -40.42 -9.58 45.25
CA GLN A 220 -41.41 -10.61 45.59
C GLN A 220 -42.35 -10.17 46.71
N VAL A 221 -41.86 -9.33 47.62
CA VAL A 221 -42.67 -8.76 48.69
C VAL A 221 -43.74 -7.85 48.10
N ASP A 222 -43.42 -7.01 47.12
CA ASP A 222 -44.38 -6.11 46.48
C ASP A 222 -45.43 -6.91 45.70
N PHE A 223 -44.98 -7.90 44.93
CA PHE A 223 -45.86 -8.76 44.14
C PHE A 223 -46.86 -9.52 45.02
N LEU A 224 -46.37 -10.24 46.04
CA LEU A 224 -47.24 -11.01 46.95
C LEU A 224 -48.13 -10.11 47.81
N SER A 225 -47.62 -8.94 48.23
CA SER A 225 -48.42 -7.95 48.96
C SER A 225 -49.57 -7.44 48.11
N ALA A 226 -49.32 -7.19 46.83
CA ALA A 226 -50.31 -6.72 45.88
C ALA A 226 -51.34 -7.82 45.57
N ILE A 227 -50.93 -9.05 45.26
CA ILE A 227 -51.86 -10.17 45.00
C ILE A 227 -52.80 -10.42 46.19
N PHE A 228 -52.27 -10.47 47.42
CA PHE A 228 -53.05 -10.87 48.60
C PHE A 228 -53.58 -9.69 49.44
N GLY A 229 -53.31 -8.45 49.07
CA GLY A 229 -53.82 -7.26 49.77
C GLY A 229 -53.36 -7.16 51.22
N THR A 230 -52.12 -7.53 51.51
CA THR A 230 -51.56 -7.54 52.87
C THR A 230 -50.25 -6.79 52.93
N ASP A 231 -49.97 -6.08 54.03
CA ASP A 231 -48.59 -5.79 54.45
C ASP A 231 -47.93 -7.17 54.67
N ALA A 232 -47.10 -7.65 53.73
CA ALA A 232 -46.73 -9.06 53.59
C ALA A 232 -46.36 -9.77 54.89
N SER A 233 -46.80 -11.03 54.98
CA SER A 233 -46.56 -11.97 56.09
C SER A 233 -45.09 -11.94 56.58
N PRO A 234 -44.84 -12.05 57.90
CA PRO A 234 -43.47 -12.09 58.47
C PRO A 234 -42.60 -13.25 57.97
N TYR A 235 -43.15 -14.18 57.17
CA TYR A 235 -42.42 -15.31 56.57
C TYR A 235 -41.55 -14.92 55.36
N TYR A 236 -41.93 -13.91 54.57
CA TYR A 236 -41.18 -13.48 53.38
C TYR A 236 -40.52 -12.11 53.57
N THR A 237 -41.11 -11.20 54.36
CA THR A 237 -40.55 -9.85 54.61
C THR A 237 -39.27 -9.84 55.45
N ASN A 238 -38.90 -10.96 56.09
CA ASN A 238 -37.69 -11.08 56.92
C ASN A 238 -36.63 -12.00 56.30
N ALA A 239 -36.87 -12.54 55.10
CA ALA A 239 -35.86 -13.33 54.40
C ALA A 239 -34.87 -12.37 53.72
N PRO A 240 -33.56 -12.48 53.96
CA PRO A 240 -32.58 -11.65 53.25
C PRO A 240 -32.69 -11.89 51.73
N GLY A 241 -32.80 -10.80 50.96
CA GLY A 241 -33.03 -10.80 49.51
C GLY A 241 -34.51 -10.74 49.08
N ALA A 242 -35.48 -10.75 49.99
CA ALA A 242 -36.91 -10.74 49.63
C ALA A 242 -37.41 -9.41 49.04
N ASN A 243 -36.74 -8.30 49.37
CA ASN A 243 -37.04 -6.95 48.87
C ASN A 243 -36.25 -6.60 47.59
N GLN A 244 -35.52 -7.55 47.03
CA GLN A 244 -34.75 -7.31 45.82
C GLN A 244 -35.70 -7.02 44.64
N SER A 245 -35.46 -5.91 43.93
CA SER A 245 -36.23 -5.57 42.73
C SER A 245 -35.95 -6.56 41.59
N MET A 246 -37.01 -6.97 40.89
CA MET A 246 -36.97 -7.93 39.78
C MET A 246 -37.83 -7.46 38.61
N TYR A 247 -37.53 -7.95 37.41
CA TYR A 247 -38.41 -7.80 36.25
C TYR A 247 -39.42 -8.94 36.23
N TRP A 248 -40.67 -8.62 35.93
CA TRP A 248 -41.76 -9.57 35.90
C TRP A 248 -42.52 -9.52 34.58
N ILE A 249 -42.98 -10.68 34.16
CA ILE A 249 -43.83 -10.90 32.99
C ILE A 249 -44.94 -11.88 33.38
N ASP A 250 -46.08 -11.85 32.70
CA ASP A 250 -47.12 -12.87 32.81
C ASP A 250 -47.45 -13.48 31.46
N PHE A 251 -48.04 -14.68 31.46
CA PHE A 251 -48.40 -15.37 30.23
C PHE A 251 -49.90 -15.28 29.98
N ASP A 252 -50.26 -14.35 29.13
CA ASP A 252 -51.62 -13.88 28.97
C ASP A 252 -52.45 -14.78 28.04
N ASN A 253 -53.73 -14.97 28.38
CA ASN A 253 -54.64 -15.77 27.54
C ASN A 253 -55.32 -14.86 26.50
N PRO A 254 -55.08 -15.04 25.18
CA PRO A 254 -55.67 -14.20 24.15
C PRO A 254 -57.20 -14.32 24.06
N ASP A 255 -57.76 -15.43 24.55
CA ASP A 255 -59.19 -15.70 24.58
C ASP A 255 -59.84 -15.34 25.94
N ARG A 256 -59.16 -14.57 26.80
CA ARG A 256 -59.70 -14.12 28.08
C ARG A 256 -61.03 -13.38 27.89
N THR A 257 -62.05 -13.78 28.66
CA THR A 257 -63.40 -13.25 28.47
C THR A 257 -63.67 -11.98 29.29
N GLY A 258 -62.86 -11.72 30.32
CA GLY A 258 -62.93 -10.53 31.18
C GLY A 258 -64.25 -10.35 31.95
N GLU A 259 -65.20 -11.29 31.86
CA GLU A 259 -66.49 -11.18 32.52
C GLU A 259 -66.35 -11.62 33.99
N GLU A 260 -66.20 -10.61 34.86
CA GLU A 260 -66.30 -10.66 36.34
C GLU A 260 -65.02 -11.12 37.11
N CYS A 261 -63.86 -10.56 36.78
CA CYS A 261 -62.68 -10.58 37.66
C CYS A 261 -62.62 -9.33 38.55
N GLY A 262 -62.27 -9.48 39.83
CA GLY A 262 -62.00 -8.35 40.72
C GLY A 262 -61.91 -8.73 42.19
N ARG A 263 -61.53 -7.75 43.02
CA ARG A 263 -61.54 -7.93 44.48
C ARG A 263 -62.93 -7.82 45.07
N ASP A 264 -63.22 -8.68 46.02
CA ASP A 264 -64.43 -8.59 46.83
C ASP A 264 -64.27 -7.64 48.04
N GLY A 265 -65.31 -7.53 48.87
CA GLY A 265 -65.32 -6.62 50.02
C GLY A 265 -64.41 -7.01 51.20
N ILE A 266 -63.74 -8.15 51.15
CA ILE A 266 -62.74 -8.61 52.12
C ILE A 266 -61.32 -8.72 51.53
N GLY A 267 -61.15 -8.40 50.24
CA GLY A 267 -59.86 -8.33 49.56
C GLY A 267 -59.50 -9.57 48.73
N ASP A 268 -60.40 -10.54 48.62
CA ASP A 268 -60.19 -11.76 47.84
C ASP A 268 -60.28 -11.46 46.35
N TRP A 269 -59.32 -11.91 45.56
CA TRP A 269 -59.36 -11.81 44.11
C TRP A 269 -60.12 -13.01 43.52
N ALA A 270 -61.14 -12.73 42.70
CA ALA A 270 -61.94 -13.77 42.09
C ALA A 270 -62.38 -13.43 40.67
N CYS A 271 -62.21 -14.38 39.75
CA CYS A 271 -62.89 -14.45 38.46
C CYS A 271 -64.05 -15.47 38.49
N THR A 272 -65.14 -15.19 37.76
CA THR A 272 -66.33 -16.05 37.76
C THR A 272 -66.10 -17.46 37.18
N ASP A 273 -65.08 -17.63 36.34
CA ASP A 273 -64.64 -18.90 35.74
C ASP A 273 -63.51 -19.60 36.52
N GLY A 274 -63.15 -19.09 37.70
CA GLY A 274 -62.07 -19.66 38.51
C GLY A 274 -62.32 -21.11 38.96
N VAL A 275 -61.27 -21.94 38.89
CA VAL A 275 -61.36 -23.40 39.07
C VAL A 275 -60.81 -23.91 40.40
N SER A 276 -59.94 -23.13 41.06
CA SER A 276 -59.36 -23.48 42.35
C SER A 276 -59.08 -22.23 43.19
N TRP A 277 -58.88 -22.39 44.49
CA TRP A 277 -58.60 -21.28 45.41
C TRP A 277 -57.26 -21.50 46.10
N TRP A 278 -56.40 -20.49 46.03
CA TRP A 278 -55.16 -20.39 46.79
C TRP A 278 -55.38 -19.60 48.06
N TYR A 279 -54.76 -20.09 49.12
CA TYR A 279 -54.81 -19.50 50.43
C TYR A 279 -53.41 -19.08 50.86
N PHE A 280 -53.26 -17.83 51.28
CA PHE A 280 -52.06 -17.35 51.96
C PHE A 280 -52.38 -17.14 53.44
N ASP A 281 -51.67 -17.84 54.33
CA ASP A 281 -51.93 -17.82 55.77
C ASP A 281 -51.41 -16.51 56.38
N ASN A 282 -52.29 -15.49 56.46
CA ASN A 282 -52.08 -14.28 57.25
C ASN A 282 -53.11 -14.23 58.41
N PRO A 283 -52.67 -14.10 59.68
CA PRO A 283 -53.56 -14.10 60.85
C PRO A 283 -54.50 -12.88 60.97
N PHE A 284 -54.42 -11.88 60.07
CA PHE A 284 -55.21 -10.64 60.16
C PHE A 284 -56.16 -10.36 58.98
N THR A 285 -55.88 -10.84 57.76
CA THR A 285 -56.65 -10.49 56.55
C THR A 285 -57.29 -11.68 55.85
N ASN A 286 -56.74 -12.89 55.98
CA ASN A 286 -57.35 -14.15 55.52
C ASN A 286 -57.82 -14.12 54.05
N THR A 287 -57.00 -13.56 53.16
CA THR A 287 -57.32 -13.31 51.75
C THR A 287 -57.09 -14.51 50.83
N TRP A 288 -57.91 -14.63 49.79
CA TRP A 288 -57.92 -15.73 48.85
C TRP A 288 -57.74 -15.25 47.40
N PHE A 289 -57.08 -16.08 46.59
CA PHE A 289 -56.91 -15.86 45.16
C PHE A 289 -57.49 -17.04 44.41
N ASN A 290 -58.46 -16.84 43.51
CA ASN A 290 -58.94 -17.93 42.66
C ASN A 290 -58.18 -18.00 41.33
N THR A 291 -57.92 -19.23 40.89
CA THR A 291 -57.14 -19.48 39.69
C THR A 291 -58.06 -19.54 38.48
N SER A 292 -57.81 -18.70 37.49
CA SER A 292 -58.60 -18.63 36.28
C SER A 292 -57.73 -18.39 35.05
N LEU A 293 -58.18 -18.88 33.89
CA LEU A 293 -57.65 -18.52 32.57
C LEU A 293 -58.03 -17.09 32.13
N SER A 294 -58.89 -16.42 32.90
CA SER A 294 -59.24 -15.01 32.73
C SER A 294 -58.46 -14.10 33.69
N ASN A 295 -57.52 -14.63 34.48
CA ASN A 295 -56.64 -13.81 35.31
C ASN A 295 -55.63 -13.08 34.41
N ASP A 296 -55.61 -11.76 34.55
CA ASP A 296 -54.71 -10.80 33.93
C ASP A 296 -53.85 -10.24 35.06
N ILE A 297 -52.65 -10.80 35.27
CA ILE A 297 -51.88 -10.53 36.49
C ILE A 297 -51.25 -9.14 36.39
N PHE A 298 -50.70 -8.81 35.22
CA PHE A 298 -50.23 -7.48 34.87
C PHE A 298 -51.16 -6.89 33.80
N PRO A 299 -51.68 -5.65 33.94
CA PRO A 299 -52.65 -5.11 33.00
C PRO A 299 -52.08 -4.78 31.61
N ASP A 300 -52.12 -5.75 30.69
CA ASP A 300 -51.86 -5.59 29.26
C ASP A 300 -52.63 -6.64 28.45
N ASP A 301 -52.55 -6.61 27.11
CA ASP A 301 -53.25 -7.55 26.23
C ASP A 301 -52.24 -8.54 25.64
N ALA A 302 -52.67 -9.80 25.52
CA ALA A 302 -51.84 -10.86 24.97
C ALA A 302 -51.14 -10.52 23.64
N LEU A 303 -49.80 -10.59 23.62
CA LEU A 303 -48.99 -10.30 22.43
C LEU A 303 -49.11 -11.41 21.36
N PRO A 304 -48.94 -11.10 20.06
CA PRO A 304 -49.05 -12.09 18.98
C PRO A 304 -48.23 -13.39 19.14
N TYR A 305 -47.00 -13.29 19.63
CA TYR A 305 -46.09 -14.42 19.93
C TYR A 305 -45.85 -14.61 21.41
N GLU A 306 -46.81 -14.20 22.24
CA GLU A 306 -46.61 -14.24 23.67
C GLU A 306 -46.32 -15.64 24.18
N SER A 307 -45.39 -15.73 25.13
CA SER A 307 -44.95 -16.98 25.72
C SER A 307 -44.72 -16.82 27.22
N GLY A 308 -44.91 -17.92 27.95
CA GLY A 308 -44.47 -18.10 29.32
C GLY A 308 -43.20 -18.95 29.38
N THR A 309 -42.71 -19.19 30.60
CA THR A 309 -41.49 -19.98 30.83
C THR A 309 -41.78 -21.29 31.56
N ALA A 310 -40.87 -22.26 31.43
CA ALA A 310 -40.98 -23.56 32.04
C ALA A 310 -39.67 -24.02 32.70
N GLY A 311 -39.69 -25.22 33.29
CA GLY A 311 -38.51 -25.81 33.91
C GLY A 311 -37.37 -25.98 32.89
N GLY A 312 -36.17 -25.53 33.25
CA GLY A 312 -34.98 -25.58 32.38
C GLY A 312 -34.75 -24.32 31.52
N ASP A 313 -35.71 -23.39 31.47
CA ASP A 313 -35.47 -22.05 30.92
C ASP A 313 -34.63 -21.19 31.89
N SER A 314 -34.47 -21.62 33.15
CA SER A 314 -33.63 -20.97 34.15
C SER A 314 -32.30 -20.49 33.56
N GLY A 315 -31.99 -19.22 33.76
CA GLY A 315 -30.81 -18.55 33.20
C GLY A 315 -30.97 -17.98 31.78
N SER A 316 -32.10 -18.22 31.09
CA SER A 316 -32.42 -17.51 29.85
C SER A 316 -32.46 -16.00 30.08
N ALA A 317 -31.91 -15.23 29.15
CA ALA A 317 -32.00 -13.79 29.21
C ALA A 317 -33.42 -13.29 28.90
N ILE A 318 -33.82 -12.21 29.56
CA ILE A 318 -34.87 -11.33 29.04
C ILE A 318 -34.20 -10.29 28.14
N PHE A 319 -34.57 -10.26 26.86
CA PHE A 319 -33.97 -9.38 25.88
C PHE A 319 -34.86 -8.16 25.63
N PHE A 320 -34.34 -6.96 25.86
CA PHE A 320 -34.91 -5.75 25.30
C PHE A 320 -34.55 -5.68 23.81
N ASP A 321 -35.54 -5.87 22.96
CA ASP A 321 -35.39 -5.98 21.51
C ASP A 321 -35.82 -4.72 20.75
N GLN A 322 -36.37 -3.72 21.46
CA GLN A 322 -36.78 -2.42 20.91
C GLN A 322 -36.01 -1.21 21.48
N LEU A 323 -35.20 -1.40 22.53
CA LEU A 323 -34.39 -0.32 23.12
C LEU A 323 -33.18 0.10 22.26
N GLY A 324 -32.68 -0.79 21.40
CA GLY A 324 -31.51 -0.56 20.56
C GLY A 324 -31.62 -1.23 19.20
N ASP A 325 -30.55 -1.15 18.41
CA ASP A 325 -30.50 -1.76 17.06
C ASP A 325 -30.32 -3.29 17.10
N ALA A 326 -29.95 -3.85 18.25
CA ALA A 326 -29.77 -5.28 18.49
C ALA A 326 -30.32 -5.66 19.87
N PRO A 327 -30.67 -6.95 20.11
CA PRO A 327 -31.18 -7.41 21.40
C PRO A 327 -30.18 -7.19 22.55
N ILE A 328 -30.68 -6.69 23.69
CA ILE A 328 -29.87 -6.35 24.89
C ILE A 328 -30.40 -7.14 26.09
N ILE A 329 -29.52 -7.79 26.83
CA ILE A 329 -29.89 -8.54 28.04
C ILE A 329 -30.22 -7.57 29.17
N GLY A 330 -31.44 -7.65 29.71
CA GLY A 330 -31.88 -6.91 30.89
C GLY A 330 -31.75 -7.66 32.21
N GLY A 331 -31.79 -8.99 32.16
CA GLY A 331 -31.78 -9.85 33.34
C GLY A 331 -31.78 -11.34 32.99
N VAL A 332 -31.66 -12.19 34.00
CA VAL A 332 -31.66 -13.66 33.85
C VAL A 332 -32.89 -14.27 34.50
N LEU A 333 -33.50 -15.26 33.85
CA LEU A 333 -34.69 -15.94 34.37
C LEU A 333 -34.33 -16.71 35.64
N SER A 334 -35.01 -16.38 36.73
CA SER A 334 -34.79 -17.03 38.01
C SER A 334 -35.89 -18.01 38.34
N GLY A 335 -37.16 -17.63 38.13
CA GLY A 335 -38.28 -18.50 38.42
C GLY A 335 -39.61 -17.86 38.10
N GLY A 336 -40.67 -18.38 38.69
CA GLY A 336 -42.03 -17.89 38.48
C GLY A 336 -43.01 -18.42 39.52
N PHE A 337 -44.22 -17.88 39.52
CA PHE A 337 -45.34 -18.39 40.30
C PHE A 337 -46.39 -18.98 39.37
N THR A 338 -46.66 -20.27 39.57
CA THR A 338 -47.82 -20.94 38.97
C THR A 338 -48.99 -20.88 39.95
N PHE A 339 -49.97 -20.03 39.65
CA PHE A 339 -51.18 -19.93 40.44
C PHE A 339 -52.22 -20.92 39.91
N VAL A 340 -52.04 -22.23 40.12
CA VAL A 340 -52.71 -23.34 39.39
C VAL A 340 -53.99 -22.97 38.61
N SER A 341 -53.80 -22.37 37.44
CA SER A 341 -54.57 -22.72 36.24
C SER A 341 -54.50 -24.25 36.11
N PRO A 342 -55.47 -24.98 35.53
CA PRO A 342 -55.52 -26.45 35.65
C PRO A 342 -54.29 -27.18 35.06
N VAL A 343 -53.31 -26.44 34.53
CA VAL A 343 -52.10 -26.91 33.87
C VAL A 343 -50.89 -26.04 34.27
N PRO A 344 -49.77 -26.60 34.78
CA PRO A 344 -48.56 -25.86 35.15
C PRO A 344 -47.82 -25.21 33.97
N SER A 345 -47.14 -24.07 34.18
CA SER A 345 -46.46 -23.30 33.14
C SER A 345 -47.40 -22.90 32.00
N GLY A 346 -48.67 -22.65 32.33
CA GLY A 346 -49.72 -22.31 31.36
C GLY A 346 -50.14 -20.85 31.46
N TYR A 347 -51.26 -20.52 30.83
CA TYR A 347 -51.82 -19.17 30.93
C TYR A 347 -52.06 -18.73 32.39
N SER A 348 -51.84 -17.43 32.63
CA SER A 348 -51.90 -16.71 33.90
C SER A 348 -50.79 -17.05 34.90
N ASP A 349 -49.76 -17.78 34.48
CA ASP A 349 -48.52 -17.91 35.25
C ASP A 349 -47.65 -16.65 35.07
N VAL A 350 -46.85 -16.34 36.08
CA VAL A 350 -45.90 -15.21 36.04
C VAL A 350 -44.47 -15.70 36.19
N SER A 351 -43.54 -14.99 35.55
CA SER A 351 -42.12 -15.26 35.62
C SER A 351 -41.36 -14.02 36.06
N TYR A 352 -40.26 -14.22 36.78
CA TYR A 352 -39.42 -13.15 37.29
C TYR A 352 -37.94 -13.37 36.95
N TYR A 353 -37.28 -12.25 36.65
CA TYR A 353 -35.90 -12.19 36.21
C TYR A 353 -35.09 -11.32 37.17
N ASN A 354 -33.89 -11.79 37.51
CA ASN A 354 -32.91 -11.00 38.24
C ASN A 354 -32.31 -9.94 37.28
N PRO A 355 -32.58 -8.63 37.48
CA PRO A 355 -32.10 -7.58 36.60
C PRO A 355 -30.59 -7.39 36.74
N LEU A 356 -29.89 -7.16 35.63
CA LEU A 356 -28.43 -7.02 35.66
C LEU A 356 -27.97 -5.73 36.36
N PHE A 357 -28.80 -4.69 36.38
CA PHE A 357 -28.47 -3.44 37.08
C PHE A 357 -28.29 -3.62 38.59
N ASN A 358 -28.83 -4.69 39.20
CA ASN A 358 -28.61 -4.99 40.61
C ASN A 358 -27.24 -5.61 40.91
N TYR A 359 -26.55 -6.14 39.88
CA TYR A 359 -25.35 -6.98 40.00
C TYR A 359 -24.23 -6.58 39.05
N TYR A 360 -24.25 -5.34 38.57
CA TYR A 360 -23.35 -4.93 37.52
C TYR A 360 -21.89 -4.89 38.00
N ASP A 361 -21.62 -4.58 39.29
CA ASP A 361 -20.24 -4.57 39.81
C ASP A 361 -19.67 -5.99 39.77
N PHE A 362 -20.44 -6.99 40.23
CA PHE A 362 -20.06 -8.40 40.11
C PHE A 362 -19.80 -8.81 38.66
N ILE A 363 -20.70 -8.48 37.72
CA ILE A 363 -20.55 -8.85 36.30
C ILE A 363 -19.28 -8.22 35.72
N VAL A 364 -19.05 -6.93 35.97
CA VAL A 364 -17.88 -6.19 35.48
C VAL A 364 -16.57 -6.77 36.02
N GLU A 365 -16.51 -7.06 37.32
CA GLU A 365 -15.32 -7.58 37.99
C GLU A 365 -15.04 -9.03 37.58
N ALA A 366 -16.05 -9.89 37.63
CA ALA A 366 -15.89 -11.33 37.48
C ALA A 366 -15.96 -11.82 36.02
N ASN A 367 -16.37 -11.00 35.04
CA ASN A 367 -16.37 -11.42 33.63
C ASN A 367 -14.94 -11.80 33.19
N PRO A 368 -14.66 -13.06 32.80
CA PRO A 368 -13.31 -13.52 32.46
C PRO A 368 -12.78 -12.91 31.15
N TYR A 369 -13.62 -12.36 30.29
CA TYR A 369 -13.19 -11.69 29.07
C TYR A 369 -12.88 -10.22 29.33
N LYS A 370 -11.66 -9.79 29.06
CA LYS A 370 -11.16 -8.45 29.36
C LYS A 370 -10.70 -7.75 28.07
N TYR A 371 -11.33 -6.61 27.78
CA TYR A 371 -10.84 -5.68 26.76
C TYR A 371 -9.73 -4.83 27.36
N VAL A 372 -8.59 -4.74 26.67
CA VAL A 372 -7.40 -4.07 27.19
C VAL A 372 -6.66 -3.30 26.10
N SER A 373 -6.07 -2.17 26.48
CA SER A 373 -5.25 -1.36 25.59
C SER A 373 -3.84 -1.18 26.15
N ALA A 374 -2.89 -0.99 25.24
CA ALA A 374 -1.55 -0.52 25.59
C ALA A 374 -1.57 0.96 25.97
N ILE A 375 -0.86 1.33 27.02
CA ILE A 375 -0.62 2.72 27.41
C ILE A 375 0.34 3.37 26.39
N GLU A 376 0.15 4.67 26.12
CA GLU A 376 0.98 5.41 25.16
C GLU A 376 2.48 5.36 25.50
N GLY A 377 3.31 5.08 24.49
CA GLY A 377 4.77 4.96 24.60
C GLY A 377 5.31 3.58 24.25
N ASP A 378 6.64 3.46 24.25
CA ASP A 378 7.32 2.17 24.02
C ASP A 378 7.31 1.33 25.31
N GLY A 379 6.98 0.05 25.20
CA GLY A 379 6.89 -0.87 26.34
C GLY A 379 7.12 -2.33 25.96
N LEU A 380 7.45 -3.15 26.95
CA LEU A 380 7.50 -4.61 26.80
C LEU A 380 6.12 -5.20 27.06
N TRP A 381 5.75 -6.26 26.34
CA TRP A 381 4.50 -6.97 26.59
C TRP A 381 4.46 -7.53 28.01
N SER A 382 5.59 -8.03 28.51
CA SER A 382 5.74 -8.55 29.87
C SER A 382 5.70 -7.50 30.98
N ASP A 383 5.68 -6.20 30.66
CA ASP A 383 5.60 -5.12 31.65
C ASP A 383 4.15 -4.95 32.12
N PRO A 384 3.83 -5.26 33.40
CA PRO A 384 2.47 -5.14 33.89
C PRO A 384 1.95 -3.70 33.92
N THR A 385 2.83 -2.70 33.84
CA THR A 385 2.47 -1.28 33.84
C THR A 385 2.17 -0.73 32.45
N HIS A 386 2.33 -1.52 31.39
CA HIS A 386 2.08 -1.13 30.00
C HIS A 386 0.61 -1.25 29.59
N TRP A 387 -0.24 -1.82 30.45
CA TRP A 387 -1.59 -2.23 30.10
C TRP A 387 -2.64 -1.56 30.98
N VAL A 388 -3.78 -1.22 30.36
CA VAL A 388 -4.97 -0.72 31.02
C VAL A 388 -6.19 -1.51 30.54
N GLN A 389 -7.09 -1.85 31.46
CA GLN A 389 -8.37 -2.45 31.10
C GLN A 389 -9.32 -1.40 30.55
N ASP A 390 -9.88 -1.65 29.38
CA ASP A 390 -10.88 -0.79 28.75
C ASP A 390 -12.29 -1.11 29.24
N LEU A 391 -13.23 -0.23 28.89
CA LEU A 391 -14.65 -0.51 29.05
C LEU A 391 -15.07 -1.57 28.03
N ASP A 392 -15.73 -2.63 28.49
CA ASP A 392 -16.31 -3.63 27.61
C ASP A 392 -17.37 -2.96 26.71
N PRO A 393 -17.28 -3.07 25.37
CA PRO A 393 -18.23 -2.45 24.45
C PRO A 393 -19.67 -2.98 24.62
N ASN A 394 -19.85 -4.14 25.24
CA ASN A 394 -21.16 -4.74 25.50
C ASN A 394 -21.82 -4.23 26.78
N TYR A 395 -21.18 -3.35 27.57
CA TYR A 395 -21.79 -2.77 28.77
C TYR A 395 -22.54 -1.49 28.42
N LEU A 396 -23.87 -1.48 28.61
CA LEU A 396 -24.72 -0.36 28.23
C LEU A 396 -25.45 0.23 29.44
N ILE A 397 -25.65 1.54 29.41
CA ILE A 397 -26.49 2.29 30.34
C ILE A 397 -27.43 3.23 29.57
N ILE A 398 -28.50 3.65 30.24
CA ILE A 398 -29.34 4.76 29.79
C ILE A 398 -28.80 6.03 30.46
N ASP A 399 -28.29 6.97 29.66
CA ASP A 399 -27.73 8.23 30.15
C ASP A 399 -28.82 9.16 30.73
N GLU A 400 -28.41 10.27 31.36
CA GLU A 400 -29.33 11.27 31.94
C GLU A 400 -30.33 11.87 30.91
N ASN A 401 -30.05 11.75 29.62
CA ASN A 401 -30.90 12.24 28.53
C ASN A 401 -31.82 11.14 27.96
N GLY A 402 -31.75 9.92 28.49
CA GLY A 402 -32.52 8.77 28.01
C GLY A 402 -31.91 8.05 26.80
N ASN A 403 -30.64 8.31 26.47
CA ASN A 403 -29.96 7.64 25.36
C ASN A 403 -29.22 6.39 25.85
N LEU A 404 -29.28 5.33 25.04
CA LEU A 404 -28.46 4.14 25.22
C LEU A 404 -26.99 4.42 24.85
N VAL A 405 -26.06 4.26 25.79
CA VAL A 405 -24.63 4.52 25.61
C VAL A 405 -23.77 3.43 26.25
N ASN A 406 -22.55 3.23 25.75
CA ASN A 406 -21.58 2.33 26.39
C ASN A 406 -21.08 2.94 27.71
N GLY A 407 -21.27 2.22 28.81
CA GLY A 407 -20.98 2.74 30.15
C GLY A 407 -21.29 1.74 31.26
N ILE A 408 -20.92 2.13 32.48
CA ILE A 408 -21.32 1.48 33.73
C ILE A 408 -21.97 2.54 34.64
N PRO A 409 -22.87 2.17 35.56
CA PRO A 409 -23.45 3.10 36.52
C PRO A 409 -22.40 3.77 37.42
N ASP A 410 -22.61 5.06 37.73
CA ASP A 410 -21.78 5.80 38.69
C ASP A 410 -22.16 5.54 40.17
N ALA A 411 -23.35 4.97 40.40
CA ALA A 411 -23.87 4.64 41.71
C ALA A 411 -23.54 3.18 42.05
N PRO A 412 -23.19 2.85 43.32
CA PRO A 412 -22.91 1.47 43.73
C PRO A 412 -24.04 0.51 43.36
N GLU A 413 -23.72 -0.74 43.07
CA GLU A 413 -24.75 -1.74 42.77
C GLU A 413 -25.81 -1.84 43.89
N PRO A 414 -27.11 -1.85 43.55
CA PRO A 414 -28.19 -2.00 44.53
C PRO A 414 -28.14 -3.34 45.30
N GLY A 415 -27.68 -4.42 44.66
CA GLY A 415 -27.59 -5.75 45.23
C GLY A 415 -28.94 -6.30 45.74
N VAL A 416 -28.87 -7.17 46.74
CA VAL A 416 -30.03 -7.88 47.34
C VAL A 416 -30.76 -7.09 48.43
N GLY A 417 -30.22 -5.92 48.84
CA GLY A 417 -30.63 -5.19 50.05
C GLY A 417 -31.23 -3.80 49.82
N SER A 418 -31.30 -3.34 48.57
CA SER A 418 -31.83 -2.04 48.18
C SER A 418 -33.24 -2.16 47.60
N ASP A 419 -34.15 -1.27 48.00
CA ASP A 419 -35.44 -1.07 47.31
C ASP A 419 -35.12 -0.43 45.94
N GLY A 420 -35.23 -1.20 44.86
CA GLY A 420 -35.05 -0.72 43.49
C GLY A 420 -36.24 0.14 43.02
N PRO A 421 -36.43 0.32 41.70
CA PRO A 421 -37.69 0.86 41.20
C PRO A 421 -38.84 -0.08 41.55
N ASP A 422 -39.92 0.49 42.08
CA ASP A 422 -41.20 -0.17 42.32
C ASP A 422 -42.23 0.44 41.36
N GLU A 423 -42.43 -0.21 40.22
CA GLU A 423 -43.27 0.26 39.13
C GLU A 423 -44.15 -0.88 38.61
N GLY A 424 -45.44 -0.60 38.42
CA GLY A 424 -46.38 -1.54 37.81
C GLY A 424 -47.70 -1.61 38.55
N ILE A 425 -48.65 -2.32 37.94
CA ILE A 425 -49.93 -2.64 38.54
C ILE A 425 -50.01 -4.17 38.59
N VAL A 426 -50.29 -4.72 39.76
CA VAL A 426 -50.56 -6.14 39.92
C VAL A 426 -52.05 -6.30 40.19
N LEU A 427 -52.76 -6.91 39.26
CA LEU A 427 -54.22 -6.98 39.21
C LEU A 427 -54.85 -5.57 39.23
N ASP A 428 -55.25 -5.10 40.42
CA ASP A 428 -55.88 -3.82 40.68
C ASP A 428 -55.10 -2.93 41.68
N VAL A 429 -53.88 -3.33 42.05
CA VAL A 429 -53.03 -2.64 43.02
C VAL A 429 -51.81 -2.05 42.31
N ASP A 430 -51.66 -0.72 42.38
CA ASP A 430 -50.43 -0.02 42.02
C ASP A 430 -49.40 -0.21 43.14
N ILE A 431 -48.24 -0.78 42.80
CA ILE A 431 -47.17 -1.07 43.76
C ILE A 431 -46.27 0.15 44.01
N ALA A 432 -46.39 1.21 43.20
CA ALA A 432 -45.56 2.38 43.38
C ALA A 432 -45.78 3.00 44.77
N PRO A 433 -44.72 3.44 45.46
CA PRO A 433 -44.84 4.00 46.80
C PRO A 433 -45.77 5.22 46.75
N ALA A 434 -46.88 5.14 47.51
CA ALA A 434 -47.89 6.19 47.55
C ALA A 434 -47.21 7.55 47.80
N GLN A 435 -47.28 8.46 46.82
CA GLN A 435 -46.78 9.82 46.95
C GLN A 435 -47.31 10.42 48.26
N GLN A 436 -46.45 10.61 49.25
CA GLN A 436 -46.80 11.36 50.44
C GLN A 436 -47.11 12.80 50.00
N THR A 437 -48.39 13.10 49.81
CA THR A 437 -48.85 14.49 49.72
C THR A 437 -48.47 15.21 51.00
N GLU A 438 -47.65 16.25 50.89
CA GLU A 438 -47.41 17.22 51.95
C GLU A 438 -48.75 17.69 52.54
N GLY A 439 -49.03 17.40 53.81
CA GLY A 439 -50.19 18.02 54.47
C GLY A 439 -50.80 17.29 55.66
N THR A 440 -50.19 17.49 56.82
CA THR A 440 -50.77 17.44 58.19
C THR A 440 -51.01 16.10 58.92
N PRO A 441 -50.75 16.06 60.26
CA PRO A 441 -50.43 14.83 60.99
C PRO A 441 -51.53 14.37 61.99
N ALA A 442 -51.64 13.07 62.19
CA ALA A 442 -52.12 12.41 63.41
C ALA A 442 -51.77 10.90 63.31
N GLY A 443 -51.21 10.18 64.26
CA GLY A 443 -50.90 10.45 65.66
C GLY A 443 -50.91 9.14 66.45
N THR A 444 -49.71 8.57 66.69
CA THR A 444 -49.32 7.63 67.79
C THR A 444 -49.96 6.22 67.78
N THR A 445 -49.27 5.07 67.98
CA THR A 445 -48.06 4.71 68.76
C THR A 445 -47.42 3.37 68.33
N GLY A 446 -46.08 3.33 68.23
CA GLY A 446 -45.16 2.18 68.46
C GLY A 446 -44.78 1.36 67.21
N VAL A 447 -43.54 1.33 66.70
CA VAL A 447 -42.20 1.49 67.31
C VAL A 447 -41.27 2.26 66.34
N ASP A 448 -40.43 3.09 66.92
CA ASP A 448 -39.58 4.14 66.32
C ASP A 448 -38.36 3.55 65.57
N ALA A 449 -38.30 3.73 64.24
CA ALA A 449 -37.13 3.51 63.39
C ALA A 449 -36.27 4.79 63.30
N SER A 450 -35.93 5.40 64.45
CA SER A 450 -34.96 6.49 64.52
C SER A 450 -34.40 6.65 65.94
N ALA A 451 -33.48 5.76 66.34
CA ALA A 451 -32.67 5.98 67.53
C ALA A 451 -31.23 5.49 67.34
N ASN A 452 -30.42 6.25 66.58
CA ASN A 452 -29.19 6.82 67.14
C ASN A 452 -28.60 7.88 66.20
N ALA A 453 -29.14 9.09 66.28
CA ALA A 453 -28.35 10.28 66.02
C ALA A 453 -27.44 10.51 67.24
N VAL A 454 -26.12 10.42 67.07
CA VAL A 454 -25.18 11.24 67.85
C VAL A 454 -24.43 12.12 66.87
N VAL A 455 -24.83 13.39 66.93
CA VAL A 455 -24.21 14.55 66.30
C VAL A 455 -22.74 14.65 66.71
N GLY A 456 -21.84 14.75 65.72
CA GLY A 456 -20.41 15.00 65.90
C GLY A 456 -19.78 15.67 64.68
N SER A 457 -20.18 16.91 64.41
CA SER A 457 -19.43 17.98 63.72
C SER A 457 -18.49 17.65 62.55
N ILE A 458 -18.90 18.15 61.38
CA ILE A 458 -18.12 18.71 60.25
C ILE A 458 -16.65 19.05 60.57
N GLY A 459 -15.73 18.56 59.73
CA GLY A 459 -14.35 19.01 59.63
C GLY A 459 -13.75 18.67 58.26
N GLU A 460 -13.69 19.66 57.38
CA GLU A 460 -13.08 19.64 56.06
C GLU A 460 -11.58 19.22 56.07
N ASN A 461 -11.11 18.75 54.90
CA ASN A 461 -9.72 18.63 54.39
C ASN A 461 -9.12 17.22 54.29
N ARG A 462 -9.01 16.72 53.04
CA ARG A 462 -7.80 16.01 52.58
C ARG A 462 -6.67 17.04 52.47
N PRO A 463 -5.40 16.71 52.81
CA PRO A 463 -4.53 16.14 51.79
C PRO A 463 -3.45 15.14 52.28
N ALA A 464 -2.89 14.42 51.30
CA ALA A 464 -1.59 13.75 51.18
C ALA A 464 -0.61 13.69 52.37
N GLY A 465 -0.03 12.51 52.60
CA GLY A 465 1.21 12.35 53.36
C GLY A 465 1.36 10.95 53.96
N GLY A 466 2.36 10.20 53.50
CA GLY A 466 2.58 8.80 53.88
C GLY A 466 2.85 8.55 55.37
N LEU A 467 2.65 7.30 55.76
CA LEU A 467 3.14 6.76 57.02
C LEU A 467 3.76 5.38 56.79
N LEU A 468 5.08 5.34 56.97
CA LEU A 468 5.92 4.16 57.12
C LEU A 468 5.51 3.35 58.36
N ILE A 469 5.52 2.03 58.26
CA ILE A 469 5.85 1.14 59.38
C ILE A 469 6.86 0.10 58.89
N GLU A 470 8.11 0.25 59.33
CA GLU A 470 9.11 -0.83 59.35
C GLU A 470 8.90 -1.69 60.61
N GLY A 471 9.09 -3.00 60.48
CA GLY A 471 9.84 -3.78 61.48
C GLY A 471 9.11 -4.88 62.28
N ASP A 472 9.38 -6.12 61.82
CA ASP A 472 9.88 -7.25 62.61
C ASP A 472 8.88 -8.25 63.27
N GLY A 473 8.84 -9.46 62.70
CA GLY A 473 9.08 -10.68 63.47
C GLY A 473 7.92 -11.60 63.89
N ILE A 474 7.93 -12.79 63.26
CA ILE A 474 7.76 -14.15 63.83
C ILE A 474 6.38 -14.61 64.38
N GLY A 475 5.82 -15.62 63.70
CA GLY A 475 5.58 -16.93 64.34
C GLY A 475 4.13 -17.37 64.65
N ASP A 476 3.77 -18.52 64.07
CA ASP A 476 2.93 -19.59 64.64
C ASP A 476 1.44 -19.28 64.91
N ALA A 477 0.56 -19.83 64.06
CA ALA A 477 -0.82 -20.11 64.43
C ALA A 477 -1.25 -21.48 63.89
N SER A 478 -1.24 -22.45 64.81
CA SER A 478 -1.93 -23.73 64.68
C SER A 478 -3.41 -23.54 65.04
N PHE A 479 -4.32 -24.01 64.19
CA PHE A 479 -5.76 -24.01 64.48
C PHE A 479 -6.15 -25.28 65.21
N GLY A 480 -6.43 -25.12 66.50
CA GLY A 480 -7.14 -26.08 67.34
C GLY A 480 -8.64 -25.79 67.35
N SER A 481 -9.44 -26.86 67.37
CA SER A 481 -10.90 -26.88 67.39
C SER A 481 -11.56 -26.00 68.47
N VAL A 482 -12.64 -25.31 68.13
CA VAL A 482 -13.70 -24.93 69.10
C VAL A 482 -15.08 -25.13 68.47
N SER A 483 -15.92 -25.83 69.21
CA SER A 483 -17.33 -26.13 68.96
C SER A 483 -18.26 -25.06 69.53
N GLY A 484 -19.28 -24.65 68.76
CA GLY A 484 -20.63 -24.33 69.22
C GLY A 484 -20.92 -23.01 69.96
N SER A 485 -21.78 -22.20 69.33
CA SER A 485 -22.87 -21.33 69.86
C SER A 485 -22.82 -19.85 69.45
N SER A 486 -23.91 -19.46 68.81
CA SER A 486 -24.37 -18.14 68.36
C SER A 486 -24.17 -16.99 69.35
N VAL A 487 -23.60 -15.88 68.86
CA VAL A 487 -23.75 -14.52 69.41
C VAL A 487 -23.78 -13.55 68.21
N TRP A 488 -24.95 -12.95 67.96
CA TRP A 488 -25.11 -11.84 67.03
C TRP A 488 -24.47 -10.58 67.63
N GLY A 489 -23.45 -10.04 66.97
CA GLY A 489 -22.76 -8.82 67.34
C GLY A 489 -22.79 -7.83 66.18
N THR A 490 -23.57 -6.76 66.32
CA THR A 490 -23.60 -5.59 65.44
C THR A 490 -22.45 -4.66 65.82
N THR A 491 -21.39 -4.63 65.01
CA THR A 491 -20.43 -3.53 64.78
C THR A 491 -19.30 -4.10 63.92
N GLY A 492 -19.14 -3.58 62.70
CA GLY A 492 -18.02 -3.90 61.82
C GLY A 492 -18.34 -3.41 60.41
N ASP A 493 -17.63 -2.38 59.97
CA ASP A 493 -17.41 -2.08 58.56
C ASP A 493 -16.97 -3.36 57.83
N ALA A 494 -17.11 -3.39 56.49
CA ALA A 494 -16.84 -4.47 55.54
C ALA A 494 -15.54 -5.29 55.79
N GLU A 495 -15.51 -6.09 56.84
CA GLU A 495 -14.43 -7.01 57.23
C GLU A 495 -15.07 -8.34 57.63
N LEU A 496 -15.68 -9.03 56.65
CA LEU A 496 -16.07 -10.44 56.75
C LEU A 496 -16.29 -11.09 55.37
N ILE A 497 -15.38 -10.86 54.42
CA ILE A 497 -15.26 -11.61 53.14
C ILE A 497 -13.78 -11.88 52.84
N THR A 498 -13.04 -12.44 53.81
CA THR A 498 -11.56 -12.51 53.72
C THR A 498 -10.99 -13.89 54.03
N PHE A 499 -11.64 -14.96 53.58
CA PHE A 499 -11.01 -16.29 53.67
C PHE A 499 -11.52 -17.31 52.64
N GLN A 500 -11.53 -16.97 51.34
CA GLN A 500 -11.21 -17.93 50.25
C GLN A 500 -11.07 -17.23 48.88
N TYR A 501 -11.79 -16.12 48.70
CA TYR A 501 -11.61 -15.19 47.58
C TYR A 501 -10.99 -13.93 48.18
N GLY A 502 -9.78 -13.56 47.75
CA GLY A 502 -9.13 -12.37 48.26
C GLY A 502 -10.04 -11.17 48.08
N ASP A 503 -10.19 -10.38 49.14
CA ASP A 503 -10.62 -8.98 49.13
C ASP A 503 -11.24 -8.49 47.81
N ILE A 504 -12.57 -8.59 47.67
CA ILE A 504 -13.35 -7.81 46.67
C ILE A 504 -13.24 -6.28 46.96
N GLY A 505 -12.42 -5.87 47.95
CA GLY A 505 -12.00 -4.49 48.22
C GLY A 505 -10.49 -4.21 48.10
N SER A 506 -9.65 -5.14 47.62
CA SER A 506 -8.26 -4.84 47.23
C SER A 506 -8.20 -4.97 45.72
N PRO A 507 -7.71 -3.95 45.00
CA PRO A 507 -7.64 -4.00 43.55
C PRO A 507 -6.80 -5.21 43.15
N THR A 508 -7.47 -6.25 42.66
CA THR A 508 -6.87 -7.11 41.66
C THR A 508 -6.57 -6.22 40.46
N ALA A 509 -5.52 -6.51 39.70
CA ALA A 509 -5.12 -5.66 38.57
C ALA A 509 -6.16 -5.58 37.43
N LEU A 510 -7.34 -6.21 37.56
CA LEU A 510 -8.37 -6.39 36.53
C LEU A 510 -9.81 -6.33 37.11
N ALA A 511 -10.08 -5.38 38.01
CA ALA A 511 -11.37 -5.23 38.68
C ALA A 511 -12.42 -4.42 37.88
N GLY A 512 -12.13 -4.07 36.63
CA GLY A 512 -12.99 -3.20 35.82
C GLY A 512 -12.22 -2.14 35.03
N PRO A 513 -12.93 -1.27 34.28
CA PRO A 513 -12.32 -0.27 33.42
C PRO A 513 -11.34 0.64 34.18
N GLY A 514 -10.17 0.89 33.61
CA GLY A 514 -9.08 1.67 34.20
C GLY A 514 -8.13 0.88 35.11
N SER A 515 -8.36 -0.41 35.31
CA SER A 515 -7.43 -1.27 36.05
C SER A 515 -6.07 -1.39 35.34
N THR A 516 -4.98 -1.52 36.10
CA THR A 516 -3.59 -1.60 35.61
C THR A 516 -2.79 -2.58 36.49
N ASN A 517 -1.53 -2.89 36.12
CA ASN A 517 -0.62 -3.84 36.79
C ASN A 517 -0.89 -5.32 36.45
N PHE A 518 -1.22 -5.61 35.19
CA PHE A 518 -1.43 -6.96 34.67
C PHE A 518 -0.72 -7.13 33.31
N VAL A 519 -0.51 -8.38 32.90
CA VAL A 519 0.03 -8.72 31.57
C VAL A 519 -1.02 -9.53 30.82
N PRO A 520 -1.49 -9.08 29.64
CA PRO A 520 -2.41 -9.83 28.80
C PRO A 520 -1.79 -11.19 28.42
N ASN A 521 -2.36 -12.26 28.97
CA ASN A 521 -2.02 -13.63 28.64
C ASN A 521 -3.15 -14.56 29.09
N ASN A 522 -3.79 -15.21 28.14
CA ASN A 522 -4.94 -16.08 28.35
C ASN A 522 -4.64 -17.20 29.35
N GLY A 523 -5.62 -17.49 30.20
CA GLY A 523 -5.62 -18.64 31.08
C GLY A 523 -5.80 -18.30 32.55
N LEU A 524 -5.54 -19.32 33.39
CA LEU A 524 -5.72 -19.23 34.83
C LEU A 524 -4.66 -18.31 35.45
N GLN A 525 -5.12 -17.20 36.02
CA GLN A 525 -4.25 -16.23 36.70
C GLN A 525 -3.90 -16.70 38.11
N ALA A 526 -2.85 -16.08 38.68
CA ALA A 526 -2.43 -16.37 40.07
C ALA A 526 -3.52 -16.08 41.12
N SER A 527 -4.52 -15.24 40.78
CA SER A 527 -5.70 -14.97 41.59
C SER A 527 -6.73 -16.11 41.62
N GLY A 528 -6.57 -17.12 40.77
CA GLY A 528 -7.52 -18.25 40.66
C GLY A 528 -8.67 -18.03 39.67
N PHE A 529 -8.63 -16.95 38.89
CA PHE A 529 -9.61 -16.65 37.85
C PHE A 529 -9.03 -16.89 36.47
N TYR A 530 -9.83 -17.44 35.55
CA TYR A 530 -9.50 -17.40 34.13
C TYR A 530 -9.69 -15.97 33.62
N ASN A 531 -8.70 -15.45 32.90
CA ASN A 531 -8.84 -14.22 32.15
C ASN A 531 -8.44 -14.47 30.69
N TYR A 532 -9.21 -13.89 29.79
CA TYR A 532 -8.96 -13.88 28.35
C TYR A 532 -8.94 -12.45 27.85
N PHE A 533 -8.11 -12.18 26.86
CA PHE A 533 -7.81 -10.80 26.48
C PHE A 533 -8.16 -10.52 25.03
N ASP A 534 -8.90 -9.44 24.85
CA ASP A 534 -9.01 -8.72 23.58
C ASP A 534 -8.08 -7.50 23.65
N VAL A 535 -6.99 -7.54 22.89
CA VAL A 535 -5.93 -6.54 22.99
C VAL A 535 -6.04 -5.54 21.85
N THR A 536 -6.19 -4.26 22.18
CA THR A 536 -6.16 -3.17 21.20
C THR A 536 -4.96 -2.23 21.40
N LEU A 537 -4.13 -2.11 20.37
CA LEU A 537 -3.07 -1.10 20.30
C LEU A 537 -3.64 0.18 19.67
N SER A 538 -4.31 0.97 20.51
CA SER A 538 -5.00 2.22 20.15
C SER A 538 -4.16 3.49 20.34
N ASN A 539 -3.04 3.40 21.06
CA ASN A 539 -2.13 4.50 21.35
C ASN A 539 -0.82 4.41 20.55
N ALA A 540 -0.14 5.55 20.35
CA ALA A 540 1.15 5.60 19.69
C ALA A 540 2.25 4.94 20.54
N GLY A 541 3.22 4.29 19.88
CA GLY A 541 4.35 3.64 20.54
C GLY A 541 4.57 2.19 20.09
N THR A 542 5.71 1.63 20.49
CA THR A 542 6.08 0.25 20.20
C THR A 542 5.78 -0.66 21.40
N THR A 543 4.86 -1.60 21.23
CA THR A 543 4.72 -2.75 22.14
C THR A 543 5.60 -3.88 21.64
N THR A 544 6.58 -4.31 22.44
CA THR A 544 7.51 -5.40 22.08
C THR A 544 7.16 -6.68 22.81
N VAL A 545 6.78 -7.73 22.08
CA VAL A 545 6.55 -9.07 22.63
C VAL A 545 7.88 -9.74 22.92
N ASP A 546 8.15 -9.97 24.20
CA ASP A 546 9.39 -10.53 24.74
C ASP A 546 9.17 -11.88 25.47
N ILE A 547 7.94 -12.39 25.45
CA ILE A 547 7.52 -13.67 26.03
C ILE A 547 6.68 -14.46 25.03
N PHE A 548 6.29 -15.69 25.39
CA PHE A 548 5.20 -16.37 24.72
C PHE A 548 3.88 -15.93 25.36
N ALA A 549 3.03 -15.27 24.57
CA ALA A 549 1.73 -14.79 25.01
C ALA A 549 0.62 -15.39 24.14
N GLU A 550 -0.53 -15.64 24.76
CA GLU A 550 -1.77 -16.04 24.09
C GLU A 550 -2.85 -15.01 24.42
N VAL A 551 -3.62 -14.60 23.44
CA VAL A 551 -4.78 -13.70 23.55
C VAL A 551 -5.89 -14.24 22.65
N ASP A 552 -7.12 -13.77 22.84
CA ASP A 552 -8.22 -14.14 21.95
C ASP A 552 -8.18 -13.31 20.66
N SER A 553 -8.15 -12.00 20.79
CA SER A 553 -8.13 -11.08 19.65
C SER A 553 -7.04 -10.04 19.80
N LEU A 554 -6.53 -9.58 18.65
CA LEU A 554 -5.55 -8.52 18.58
C LEU A 554 -5.95 -7.50 17.51
N THR A 555 -6.08 -6.24 17.92
CA THR A 555 -6.31 -5.12 17.00
C THR A 555 -5.16 -4.12 17.10
N ILE A 556 -4.58 -3.73 15.96
CA ILE A 556 -3.66 -2.59 15.84
C ILE A 556 -4.42 -1.48 15.12
N ALA A 557 -4.79 -0.44 15.85
CA ALA A 557 -5.70 0.60 15.36
C ALA A 557 -5.00 1.93 15.04
N ASN A 558 -3.95 2.27 15.78
CA ASN A 558 -3.26 3.54 15.63
C ASN A 558 -2.17 3.49 14.52
N LEU A 559 -2.07 4.53 13.70
CA LEU A 559 -1.05 4.62 12.64
C LEU A 559 0.39 4.65 13.19
N ASP A 560 0.58 5.17 14.39
CA ASP A 560 1.89 5.26 15.06
C ASP A 560 2.09 4.11 16.08
N ALA A 561 1.19 3.12 16.14
CA ALA A 561 1.38 1.91 16.93
C ALA A 561 2.24 0.91 16.16
N THR A 562 3.19 0.29 16.86
CA THR A 562 3.95 -0.86 16.37
C THR A 562 3.84 -2.02 17.35
N LEU A 563 3.41 -3.19 16.88
CA LEU A 563 3.63 -4.45 17.58
C LEU A 563 4.87 -5.11 17.00
N ARG A 564 5.90 -5.31 17.83
CA ARG A 564 7.12 -6.02 17.45
C ARG A 564 7.20 -7.35 18.18
N ILE A 565 7.25 -8.46 17.44
CA ILE A 565 7.48 -9.79 18.01
C ILE A 565 8.96 -10.14 17.82
N ASN A 566 9.69 -10.31 18.92
CA ASN A 566 11.10 -10.66 18.87
C ASN A 566 11.33 -12.08 18.34
N SER A 567 12.53 -12.34 17.82
CA SER A 567 12.88 -13.65 17.21
C SER A 567 12.83 -14.85 18.17
N ASP A 568 12.91 -14.61 19.47
CA ASP A 568 12.83 -15.60 20.54
C ASP A 568 11.47 -15.61 21.27
N ALA A 569 10.50 -14.81 20.80
CA ALA A 569 9.17 -14.67 21.35
C ALA A 569 8.09 -15.20 20.39
N GLY A 570 6.85 -15.30 20.90
CA GLY A 570 5.71 -15.64 20.06
C GLY A 570 4.40 -15.12 20.63
N LEU A 571 3.45 -14.84 19.75
CA LEU A 571 2.12 -14.37 20.12
C LEU A 571 1.06 -15.19 19.39
N TRP A 572 0.08 -15.70 20.13
CA TRP A 572 -1.06 -16.43 19.59
C TRP A 572 -2.32 -15.59 19.79
N ALA A 573 -3.05 -15.31 18.71
CA ALA A 573 -4.37 -14.65 18.74
C ALA A 573 -5.42 -15.66 18.23
N LEU A 574 -6.17 -16.28 19.15
CA LEU A 574 -6.96 -17.48 18.83
C LEU A 574 -8.15 -17.23 17.90
N VAL A 575 -8.70 -16.02 17.90
CA VAL A 575 -9.91 -15.64 17.18
C VAL A 575 -9.57 -14.90 15.88
N ASP A 576 -8.93 -13.74 16.00
CA ASP A 576 -8.59 -12.92 14.84
C ASP A 576 -7.49 -11.90 15.16
N THR A 577 -6.94 -11.33 14.08
CA THR A 577 -6.04 -10.19 14.16
C THR A 577 -6.38 -9.16 13.10
N GLN A 578 -6.58 -7.92 13.53
CA GLN A 578 -6.88 -6.81 12.64
C GLN A 578 -5.78 -5.76 12.71
N VAL A 579 -5.16 -5.47 11.56
CA VAL A 579 -4.20 -4.38 11.41
C VAL A 579 -4.89 -3.27 10.63
N ILE A 580 -5.64 -2.44 11.35
CA ILE A 580 -6.42 -1.32 10.82
C ILE A 580 -5.49 -0.14 10.50
N GLY A 581 -4.46 0.06 11.32
CA GLY A 581 -3.38 1.02 11.14
C GLY A 581 -2.11 0.54 11.85
N GLY A 582 -0.99 1.21 11.60
CA GLY A 582 0.28 0.91 12.29
C GLY A 582 1.07 -0.22 11.65
N THR A 583 1.97 -0.84 12.44
CA THR A 583 2.91 -1.86 11.96
C THR A 583 2.86 -3.11 12.84
N LEU A 584 2.70 -4.27 12.20
CA LEU A 584 2.98 -5.58 12.79
C LEU A 584 4.32 -6.09 12.25
N GLU A 585 5.37 -5.95 13.07
CA GLU A 585 6.72 -6.45 12.78
C GLU A 585 6.94 -7.80 13.48
N ASN A 586 6.83 -8.89 12.74
CA ASN A 586 7.03 -10.24 13.27
C ASN A 586 8.42 -10.78 12.90
N ASN A 587 9.31 -10.89 13.88
CA ASN A 587 10.61 -11.54 13.72
C ASN A 587 10.65 -12.95 14.36
N GLY A 588 9.60 -13.35 15.07
CA GLY A 588 9.47 -14.64 15.78
C GLY A 588 8.37 -15.51 15.18
N VAL A 589 7.46 -15.99 16.02
CA VAL A 589 6.28 -16.78 15.59
C VAL A 589 5.01 -16.03 15.96
N PHE A 590 4.17 -15.76 14.97
CA PHE A 590 2.84 -15.20 15.16
C PHE A 590 1.80 -16.19 14.66
N ILE A 591 0.89 -16.59 15.54
CA ILE A 591 -0.21 -17.50 15.18
C ILE A 591 -1.51 -16.71 15.34
N SER A 592 -2.35 -16.74 14.33
CA SER A 592 -3.71 -16.22 14.40
C SER A 592 -4.63 -17.13 13.60
N ARG A 593 -5.94 -17.14 13.83
CA ARG A 593 -6.83 -17.83 12.87
C ARG A 593 -6.89 -17.06 11.55
N ASP A 594 -7.22 -15.77 11.64
CA ASP A 594 -7.31 -14.88 10.50
C ASP A 594 -6.49 -13.61 10.74
N ILE A 595 -5.74 -13.17 9.72
CA ILE A 595 -5.04 -11.88 9.76
C ILE A 595 -5.64 -10.97 8.71
N LEU A 596 -6.32 -9.91 9.14
CA LEU A 596 -6.87 -8.88 8.28
C LEU A 596 -6.01 -7.62 8.36
N ASN A 597 -5.13 -7.41 7.37
CA ASN A 597 -4.41 -6.15 7.23
C ASN A 597 -5.20 -5.19 6.32
N VAL A 598 -5.84 -4.19 6.91
CA VAL A 598 -6.71 -3.26 6.18
C VAL A 598 -5.90 -2.12 5.55
N ALA A 599 -5.09 -1.42 6.35
CA ALA A 599 -4.28 -0.29 5.88
C ALA A 599 -2.91 -0.19 6.57
N GLY A 600 -2.56 -1.16 7.43
CA GLY A 600 -1.28 -1.17 8.13
C GLY A 600 -0.15 -1.81 7.32
N VAL A 601 0.95 -2.03 8.03
CA VAL A 601 2.18 -2.62 7.51
C VAL A 601 2.42 -3.98 8.17
N LEU A 602 2.57 -5.03 7.37
CA LEU A 602 3.06 -6.34 7.80
C LEU A 602 4.51 -6.49 7.36
N THR A 603 5.42 -6.79 8.29
CA THR A 603 6.86 -6.85 8.02
C THR A 603 7.59 -7.76 9.00
N GLY A 604 8.89 -7.98 8.76
CA GLY A 604 9.77 -8.75 9.63
C GLY A 604 10.38 -9.96 8.93
N THR A 605 10.98 -10.85 9.70
CA THR A 605 11.70 -12.05 9.22
C THR A 605 11.14 -13.37 9.75
N GLY A 606 10.07 -13.31 10.54
CA GLY A 606 9.47 -14.42 11.26
C GLY A 606 8.45 -15.23 10.45
N THR A 607 7.75 -16.12 11.16
CA THR A 607 6.67 -16.94 10.61
C THR A 607 5.32 -16.41 11.05
N TYR A 608 4.46 -16.10 10.09
CA TYR A 608 3.03 -15.91 10.29
C TYR A 608 2.35 -17.26 10.07
N ASN A 609 1.49 -17.69 10.97
CA ASN A 609 0.69 -18.90 10.83
C ASN A 609 -0.77 -18.50 10.97
N ALA A 610 -1.53 -18.60 9.89
CA ALA A 610 -2.94 -18.28 9.85
C ALA A 610 -3.70 -19.19 8.90
N GLU A 611 -4.99 -19.37 9.07
CA GLU A 611 -5.82 -20.01 8.03
C GLU A 611 -5.80 -19.15 6.77
N THR A 612 -6.02 -17.84 6.93
CA THR A 612 -5.89 -16.88 5.82
C THR A 612 -5.32 -15.54 6.27
N LEU A 613 -4.38 -15.01 5.49
CA LEU A 613 -3.91 -13.63 5.57
C LEU A 613 -4.56 -12.80 4.47
N TRP A 614 -5.45 -11.89 4.85
CA TRP A 614 -6.10 -10.92 3.98
C TRP A 614 -5.32 -9.61 4.00
N ASN A 615 -4.65 -9.28 2.89
CA ASN A 615 -3.90 -8.06 2.74
C ASN A 615 -4.64 -7.02 1.88
N ALA A 616 -4.82 -5.83 2.43
CA ALA A 616 -5.24 -4.61 1.75
C ALA A 616 -4.30 -3.42 2.05
N GLY A 617 -3.36 -3.59 2.98
CA GLY A 617 -2.29 -2.64 3.28
C GLY A 617 -0.93 -3.00 2.63
N LEU A 618 0.14 -2.59 3.29
CA LEU A 618 1.52 -2.83 2.85
C LEU A 618 2.06 -4.14 3.44
N LEU A 619 2.58 -5.03 2.58
CA LEU A 619 3.26 -6.26 2.94
C LEU A 619 4.72 -6.18 2.48
N THR A 620 5.65 -6.10 3.42
CA THR A 620 7.09 -5.92 3.15
C THR A 620 7.89 -7.06 3.79
N PRO A 621 8.11 -8.18 3.10
CA PRO A 621 8.85 -9.30 3.68
C PRO A 621 10.34 -8.98 3.84
N GLY A 622 10.90 -9.33 5.01
CA GLY A 622 12.33 -9.44 5.24
C GLY A 622 12.87 -10.82 4.86
N GLU A 623 14.20 -10.98 4.92
CA GLU A 623 14.86 -12.24 4.60
C GLU A 623 14.37 -13.37 5.52
N GLY A 624 13.75 -14.40 4.94
CA GLY A 624 13.24 -15.56 5.67
C GLY A 624 11.79 -15.46 6.17
N MET A 625 11.09 -14.35 5.91
CA MET A 625 9.68 -14.23 6.26
C MET A 625 8.84 -15.31 5.56
N SER A 626 7.94 -15.94 6.32
CA SER A 626 7.06 -16.99 5.82
C SER A 626 5.63 -16.86 6.36
N LEU A 627 4.68 -17.36 5.57
CA LEU A 627 3.29 -17.58 5.92
C LEU A 627 3.00 -19.08 5.83
N ILE A 628 2.47 -19.67 6.88
CA ILE A 628 1.80 -20.97 6.86
C ILE A 628 0.31 -20.65 6.82
N GLY A 629 -0.37 -20.98 5.72
CA GLY A 629 -1.71 -20.47 5.45
C GLY A 629 -1.92 -19.91 4.05
N ASP A 630 -3.16 -19.57 3.77
CA ASP A 630 -3.54 -18.96 2.49
C ASP A 630 -3.25 -17.45 2.48
N LEU A 631 -2.73 -16.94 1.36
CA LEU A 631 -2.51 -15.52 1.14
C LEU A 631 -3.56 -14.94 0.21
N VAL A 632 -4.27 -13.89 0.66
CA VAL A 632 -5.17 -13.11 -0.21
C VAL A 632 -4.70 -11.67 -0.31
N MET A 633 -4.13 -11.31 -1.45
CA MET A 633 -3.84 -9.92 -1.80
C MET A 633 -5.03 -9.30 -2.55
N THR A 634 -5.69 -8.34 -1.91
CA THR A 634 -6.78 -7.58 -2.54
C THR A 634 -6.27 -6.57 -3.56
N SER A 635 -7.16 -5.91 -4.31
CA SER A 635 -6.77 -4.82 -5.22
C SER A 635 -6.16 -3.59 -4.53
N ALA A 636 -6.31 -3.46 -3.20
CA ALA A 636 -5.68 -2.41 -2.41
C ALA A 636 -4.28 -2.78 -1.90
N SER A 637 -3.89 -4.06 -2.01
CA SER A 637 -2.58 -4.55 -1.56
C SER A 637 -1.43 -3.78 -2.20
N VAL A 638 -0.41 -3.50 -1.39
CA VAL A 638 0.92 -3.11 -1.86
C VAL A 638 1.93 -4.13 -1.35
N PHE A 639 2.66 -4.77 -2.27
CA PHE A 639 3.80 -5.62 -1.93
C PHE A 639 5.09 -4.82 -2.03
N GLY A 640 5.74 -4.52 -0.91
CA GLY A 640 7.00 -3.79 -0.90
C GLY A 640 8.18 -4.73 -1.08
N TYR A 641 8.83 -4.68 -2.24
CA TYR A 641 9.98 -5.52 -2.57
C TYR A 641 11.31 -4.78 -2.38
N THR A 642 12.07 -5.21 -1.38
CA THR A 642 13.40 -4.71 -1.02
C THR A 642 14.51 -5.74 -1.31
N GLY A 643 14.21 -6.78 -2.10
CA GLY A 643 15.13 -7.86 -2.44
C GLY A 643 14.88 -9.18 -1.72
N SER A 644 13.84 -9.28 -0.88
CA SER A 644 13.45 -10.51 -0.18
C SER A 644 12.08 -11.00 -0.67
N SER A 645 11.96 -12.32 -0.84
CA SER A 645 10.71 -12.98 -1.22
C SER A 645 9.92 -13.44 0.01
N LEU A 646 8.59 -13.54 -0.11
CA LEU A 646 7.73 -14.20 0.86
C LEU A 646 7.54 -15.68 0.52
N SER A 647 7.72 -16.56 1.49
CA SER A 647 7.35 -17.98 1.35
C SER A 647 5.94 -18.23 1.91
N VAL A 648 5.05 -18.84 1.13
CA VAL A 648 3.67 -19.18 1.52
C VAL A 648 3.50 -20.70 1.47
N ASP A 649 3.11 -21.33 2.57
CA ASP A 649 2.70 -22.74 2.60
C ASP A 649 1.16 -22.81 2.61
N GLY A 650 0.56 -22.63 1.43
CA GLY A 650 -0.88 -22.50 1.21
C GLY A 650 -1.24 -21.99 -0.19
N ASP A 651 -2.51 -21.73 -0.43
CA ASP A 651 -3.03 -21.12 -1.65
C ASP A 651 -2.71 -19.61 -1.70
N ALA A 652 -2.63 -19.03 -2.90
CA ALA A 652 -2.29 -17.63 -3.10
C ALA A 652 -3.21 -16.90 -4.10
N SER A 653 -3.84 -15.81 -3.68
CA SER A 653 -4.61 -14.92 -4.54
C SER A 653 -3.84 -13.61 -4.74
N PHE A 654 -3.53 -13.27 -5.99
CA PHE A 654 -2.76 -12.08 -6.34
C PHE A 654 -3.65 -10.93 -6.83
N GLY A 655 -3.40 -9.74 -6.27
CA GLY A 655 -4.02 -8.48 -6.65
C GLY A 655 -3.17 -7.30 -6.18
N GLY A 656 -3.60 -6.08 -6.47
CA GLY A 656 -2.93 -4.87 -6.01
C GLY A 656 -1.70 -4.49 -6.85
N SER A 657 -0.67 -3.95 -6.20
CA SER A 657 0.54 -3.41 -6.84
C SER A 657 1.82 -3.79 -6.09
N VAL A 658 2.97 -3.62 -6.74
CA VAL A 658 4.29 -3.86 -6.13
C VAL A 658 5.04 -2.54 -6.06
N LEU A 659 5.74 -2.30 -4.95
CA LEU A 659 6.61 -1.15 -4.76
C LEU A 659 8.07 -1.62 -4.68
N PHE A 660 8.92 -1.14 -5.59
CA PHE A 660 10.33 -1.54 -5.68
C PHE A 660 11.25 -0.55 -4.93
N GLY A 661 12.15 -1.07 -4.09
CA GLY A 661 13.02 -0.25 -3.22
C GLY A 661 14.39 0.19 -3.79
N THR A 662 14.79 -0.30 -4.97
CA THR A 662 16.10 -0.02 -5.60
C THR A 662 15.94 0.30 -7.09
N PRO A 663 16.91 0.96 -7.74
CA PRO A 663 16.89 1.08 -9.20
C PRO A 663 17.09 -0.30 -9.84
N TYR A 664 16.32 -0.58 -10.89
CA TYR A 664 16.34 -1.83 -11.66
C TYR A 664 16.72 -1.55 -13.11
N GLN A 665 17.26 -2.55 -13.80
CA GLN A 665 17.63 -2.48 -15.21
C GLN A 665 16.73 -3.38 -16.04
N PHE A 666 16.60 -3.06 -17.33
CA PHE A 666 15.90 -3.93 -18.27
C PHE A 666 16.52 -5.34 -18.27
N GLY A 667 15.66 -6.36 -18.20
CA GLY A 667 16.02 -7.77 -18.10
C GLY A 667 16.27 -8.28 -16.68
N ASP A 668 16.20 -7.44 -15.66
CA ASP A 668 16.24 -7.90 -14.27
C ASP A 668 15.03 -8.79 -13.97
N THR A 669 15.27 -9.90 -13.29
CA THR A 669 14.22 -10.86 -12.90
C THR A 669 14.39 -11.24 -11.44
N GLY A 670 13.28 -11.55 -10.77
CA GLY A 670 13.31 -12.10 -9.42
C GLY A 670 11.98 -12.69 -9.00
N THR A 671 11.96 -13.26 -7.79
CA THR A 671 10.77 -13.89 -7.21
C THR A 671 10.24 -13.03 -6.08
N LEU A 672 8.96 -12.68 -6.14
CA LEU A 672 8.27 -11.94 -5.08
C LEU A 672 7.73 -12.89 -4.03
N ILE A 673 7.01 -13.92 -4.47
CA ILE A 673 6.29 -14.86 -3.60
C ILE A 673 6.49 -16.28 -4.13
N THR A 674 6.85 -17.21 -3.26
CA THR A 674 6.80 -18.65 -3.54
C THR A 674 5.67 -19.29 -2.75
N TYR A 675 4.86 -20.15 -3.36
CA TYR A 675 3.70 -20.79 -2.72
C TYR A 675 3.62 -22.29 -3.05
N THR A 676 2.99 -23.08 -2.16
CA THR A 676 2.85 -24.55 -2.31
C THR A 676 1.48 -24.99 -2.84
N GLY A 677 0.44 -24.17 -2.68
CA GLY A 677 -0.95 -24.44 -3.07
C GLY A 677 -1.31 -24.00 -4.50
N ALA A 678 -2.59 -23.79 -4.73
CA ALA A 678 -3.14 -23.23 -5.97
C ALA A 678 -3.07 -21.69 -5.96
N SER A 679 -2.96 -21.10 -7.16
CA SER A 679 -3.01 -19.65 -7.31
C SER A 679 -4.21 -19.16 -8.11
N THR A 680 -4.60 -17.90 -7.86
CA THR A 680 -5.61 -17.17 -8.65
C THR A 680 -5.27 -15.68 -8.71
N GLY A 681 -5.89 -14.96 -9.64
CA GLY A 681 -5.67 -13.53 -9.83
C GLY A 681 -4.38 -13.19 -10.58
N ALA A 682 -4.06 -11.90 -10.65
CA ALA A 682 -2.88 -11.37 -11.31
C ALA A 682 -2.59 -9.95 -10.79
N ILE A 683 -1.31 -9.57 -10.80
CA ILE A 683 -0.87 -8.20 -10.56
C ILE A 683 -0.72 -7.51 -11.93
N ALA A 684 -1.21 -6.28 -12.04
CA ALA A 684 -1.03 -5.47 -13.24
C ALA A 684 0.40 -4.92 -13.32
N ASP A 685 0.88 -4.68 -14.54
CA ASP A 685 2.21 -4.11 -14.77
C ASP A 685 2.43 -2.83 -13.95
N THR A 686 3.65 -2.67 -13.43
CA THR A 686 4.01 -1.56 -12.55
C THR A 686 5.00 -0.64 -13.23
N ASP A 687 4.62 0.61 -13.48
CA ASP A 687 5.52 1.63 -14.02
C ASP A 687 6.64 1.94 -13.03
N LEU A 688 7.87 1.99 -13.52
CA LEU A 688 9.06 2.41 -12.79
C LEU A 688 9.55 3.76 -13.34
N LEU A 689 10.78 4.15 -13.01
CA LEU A 689 11.38 5.37 -13.53
C LEU A 689 11.65 5.27 -15.04
N GLY A 690 11.39 6.36 -15.76
CA GLY A 690 11.65 6.48 -17.19
C GLY A 690 10.80 5.52 -18.00
N VAL A 691 11.43 4.69 -18.85
CA VAL A 691 10.74 3.71 -19.72
C VAL A 691 10.53 2.35 -19.06
N LEU A 692 11.07 2.13 -17.86
CA LEU A 692 11.07 0.82 -17.23
C LEU A 692 9.71 0.51 -16.62
N TYR A 693 9.28 -0.75 -16.72
CA TYR A 693 8.11 -1.26 -16.03
C TYR A 693 8.30 -2.73 -15.65
N ALA A 694 7.69 -3.16 -14.56
CA ALA A 694 7.72 -4.54 -14.11
C ALA A 694 6.49 -5.29 -14.61
N THR A 695 6.71 -6.46 -15.21
CA THR A 695 5.67 -7.43 -15.57
C THR A 695 5.72 -8.62 -14.60
N TYR A 696 4.58 -9.28 -14.39
CA TYR A 696 4.48 -10.39 -13.42
C TYR A 696 4.03 -11.67 -14.10
N THR A 697 4.72 -12.76 -13.78
CA THR A 697 4.38 -14.11 -14.28
C THR A 697 4.29 -15.07 -13.11
N ASP A 698 3.15 -15.74 -13.02
CA ASP A 698 2.93 -16.83 -12.08
C ASP A 698 3.17 -18.17 -12.77
N VAL A 699 4.24 -18.87 -12.36
CA VAL A 699 4.63 -20.17 -12.94
C VAL A 699 5.32 -21.03 -11.89
N ASP A 700 5.03 -22.33 -11.91
CA ASP A 700 5.67 -23.35 -11.07
C ASP A 700 5.66 -23.04 -9.55
N GLY A 701 4.58 -22.44 -9.02
CA GLY A 701 4.46 -22.12 -7.60
C GLY A 701 5.21 -20.84 -7.19
N ALA A 702 5.50 -19.94 -8.13
CA ALA A 702 6.21 -18.70 -7.85
C ALA A 702 5.65 -17.52 -8.68
N LEU A 703 5.34 -16.43 -7.98
CA LEU A 703 5.09 -15.14 -8.59
C LEU A 703 6.42 -14.43 -8.82
N ASN A 704 6.81 -14.36 -10.09
CA ASN A 704 8.06 -13.74 -10.53
C ASN A 704 7.78 -12.39 -11.18
N TYR A 705 8.76 -11.49 -11.12
CA TYR A 705 8.76 -10.25 -11.90
C TYR A 705 9.85 -10.29 -12.97
N THR A 706 9.62 -9.57 -14.06
CA THR A 706 10.62 -9.23 -15.08
C THR A 706 10.53 -7.75 -15.38
N ILE A 707 11.67 -7.06 -15.35
CA ILE A 707 11.77 -5.65 -15.69
C ILE A 707 11.90 -5.51 -17.20
N GLU A 708 10.86 -4.94 -17.80
CA GLU A 708 10.76 -4.64 -19.22
C GLU A 708 10.94 -3.13 -19.43
N ALA A 709 11.09 -2.72 -20.70
CA ALA A 709 11.22 -1.32 -21.07
C ALA A 709 10.27 -1.01 -22.22
N ALA A 710 9.52 0.07 -22.09
CA ALA A 710 8.68 0.57 -23.15
C ALA A 710 9.56 1.23 -24.23
N SER A 711 8.98 1.48 -25.40
CA SER A 711 9.69 2.28 -26.39
C SER A 711 9.84 3.72 -25.88
N PHE A 712 10.93 4.40 -26.21
CA PHE A 712 11.19 5.74 -25.70
C PHE A 712 10.08 6.76 -26.06
N GLU A 713 9.38 6.55 -27.17
CA GLU A 713 8.24 7.35 -27.61
C GLU A 713 7.07 7.36 -26.61
N SER A 714 6.96 6.35 -25.74
CA SER A 714 5.91 6.29 -24.72
C SER A 714 6.06 7.35 -23.63
N VAL A 715 7.28 7.86 -23.43
CA VAL A 715 7.62 8.82 -22.35
C VAL A 715 8.24 10.12 -22.89
N LEU A 716 8.32 10.27 -24.22
CA LEU A 716 8.83 11.45 -24.90
C LEU A 716 7.69 12.40 -25.30
N PRO A 717 7.94 13.72 -25.33
CA PRO A 717 7.11 14.64 -26.09
C PRO A 717 7.22 14.34 -27.60
N THR A 718 6.36 14.94 -28.43
CA THR A 718 6.42 14.79 -29.89
C THR A 718 7.81 15.15 -30.42
N ILE A 719 8.51 14.17 -30.98
CA ILE A 719 9.82 14.37 -31.61
C ILE A 719 9.61 15.11 -32.93
N THR A 720 10.14 16.32 -33.05
CA THR A 720 10.04 17.13 -34.28
C THR A 720 11.21 16.93 -35.23
N ASP A 721 12.37 16.52 -34.72
CA ASP A 721 13.54 16.26 -35.54
C ASP A 721 13.51 14.81 -36.08
N PRO A 722 13.41 14.62 -37.41
CA PRO A 722 13.44 13.29 -38.02
C PRO A 722 14.73 12.50 -37.73
N ASN A 723 15.86 13.17 -37.49
CA ASN A 723 17.13 12.51 -37.19
C ASN A 723 17.12 11.87 -35.81
N THR A 724 16.64 12.59 -34.80
CA THR A 724 16.43 12.06 -33.45
C THR A 724 15.40 10.93 -33.44
N GLN A 725 14.32 11.02 -34.23
CA GLN A 725 13.35 9.91 -34.36
C GLN A 725 14.00 8.65 -34.94
N SER A 726 14.80 8.80 -36.01
CA SER A 726 15.55 7.71 -36.64
C SER A 726 16.52 7.02 -35.65
N LEU A 727 17.20 7.80 -34.81
CA LEU A 727 18.03 7.29 -33.72
C LEU A 727 17.20 6.50 -32.69
N VAL A 728 16.05 7.05 -32.27
CA VAL A 728 15.15 6.38 -31.31
C VAL A 728 14.66 5.05 -31.85
N ASP A 729 14.27 4.98 -33.13
CA ASP A 729 13.90 3.72 -33.79
C ASP A 729 15.06 2.71 -33.76
N GLY A 730 16.29 3.17 -34.03
CA GLY A 730 17.51 2.36 -33.92
C GLY A 730 17.75 1.82 -32.51
N LEU A 731 17.61 2.67 -31.49
CA LEU A 731 17.76 2.29 -30.08
C LEU A 731 16.66 1.34 -29.62
N ASN A 732 15.40 1.54 -30.03
CA ASN A 732 14.32 0.62 -29.70
C ASN A 732 14.57 -0.77 -30.30
N ASN A 733 15.05 -0.84 -31.54
CA ASN A 733 15.41 -2.10 -32.20
C ASN A 733 16.64 -2.77 -31.56
N ALA A 734 17.65 -1.99 -31.15
CA ALA A 734 18.87 -2.50 -30.51
C ALA A 734 18.62 -3.15 -29.15
N ARG A 735 17.60 -2.69 -28.40
CA ARG A 735 17.38 -3.10 -27.01
C ARG A 735 17.22 -4.62 -26.89
N GLY A 736 16.34 -5.22 -27.69
CA GLY A 736 16.07 -6.66 -27.60
C GLY A 736 17.21 -7.57 -28.06
N VAL A 737 18.23 -7.04 -28.77
CA VAL A 737 19.27 -7.83 -29.43
C VAL A 737 20.66 -7.59 -28.84
N SER A 738 20.93 -6.38 -28.35
CA SER A 738 22.27 -5.89 -27.99
C SER A 738 22.32 -5.15 -26.65
N TYR A 739 21.34 -5.33 -25.75
CA TYR A 739 21.29 -4.60 -24.47
C TYR A 739 22.58 -4.71 -23.64
N GLY A 740 23.16 -5.92 -23.52
CA GLY A 740 24.37 -6.13 -22.72
C GLY A 740 25.54 -5.27 -23.18
N ASP A 741 25.78 -5.22 -24.49
CA ASP A 741 26.84 -4.42 -25.12
C ASP A 741 26.52 -2.91 -25.09
N MET A 742 25.24 -2.56 -25.03
CA MET A 742 24.70 -1.20 -24.97
C MET A 742 24.34 -0.72 -23.55
N SER A 743 24.70 -1.48 -22.51
CA SER A 743 24.28 -1.23 -21.13
C SER A 743 24.74 0.14 -20.60
N GLY A 744 25.89 0.65 -21.07
CA GLY A 744 26.36 1.99 -20.75
C GLY A 744 25.50 3.13 -21.35
N VAL A 745 24.77 2.85 -22.44
CA VAL A 745 23.84 3.80 -23.07
C VAL A 745 22.48 3.72 -22.38
N TYR A 746 21.90 2.51 -22.30
CA TYR A 746 20.58 2.31 -21.67
C TYR A 746 20.59 2.59 -20.17
N GLY A 747 21.68 2.33 -19.47
CA GLY A 747 21.80 2.60 -18.03
C GLY A 747 21.63 4.07 -17.65
N VAL A 748 21.77 4.99 -18.61
CA VAL A 748 21.41 6.41 -18.44
C VAL A 748 20.03 6.69 -19.01
N LEU A 749 19.79 6.32 -20.27
CA LEU A 749 18.56 6.70 -20.99
C LEU A 749 17.30 6.11 -20.35
N ASP A 750 17.36 4.90 -19.79
CA ASP A 750 16.17 4.20 -19.31
C ASP A 750 15.47 4.87 -18.14
N TYR A 751 16.21 5.70 -17.39
CA TYR A 751 15.72 6.43 -16.22
C TYR A 751 15.26 7.85 -16.54
N LEU A 752 15.47 8.33 -17.77
CA LEU A 752 15.08 9.67 -18.19
C LEU A 752 13.68 9.67 -18.79
N SER A 753 13.00 10.82 -18.72
CA SER A 753 11.70 11.04 -19.37
C SER A 753 11.54 12.50 -19.79
N GLY A 754 10.54 12.79 -20.63
CA GLY A 754 10.21 14.15 -21.04
C GLY A 754 11.37 14.87 -21.72
N ASP A 755 11.55 16.15 -21.38
CA ASP A 755 12.59 17.01 -21.96
C ASP A 755 14.01 16.52 -21.66
N GLN A 756 14.24 15.87 -20.49
CA GLN A 756 15.58 15.38 -20.13
C GLN A 756 16.01 14.24 -21.05
N LEU A 757 15.11 13.32 -21.36
CA LEU A 757 15.38 12.23 -22.30
C LEU A 757 15.56 12.78 -23.71
N LEU A 758 14.71 13.73 -24.14
CA LEU A 758 14.83 14.34 -25.46
C LEU A 758 16.20 15.02 -25.64
N SER A 759 16.64 15.84 -24.69
CA SER A 759 17.96 16.48 -24.75
C SER A 759 19.12 15.48 -24.74
N ALA A 760 19.00 14.37 -23.99
CA ALA A 760 20.02 13.32 -24.00
C ALA A 760 20.12 12.61 -25.36
N LEU A 761 18.97 12.35 -26.00
CA LEU A 761 18.89 11.75 -27.33
C LEU A 761 19.44 12.70 -28.41
N GLU A 762 19.00 13.96 -28.40
CA GLU A 762 19.52 15.01 -29.31
C GLU A 762 21.04 15.19 -29.15
N GLY A 763 21.56 15.06 -27.93
CA GLY A 763 23.00 15.18 -27.66
C GLY A 763 23.86 14.04 -28.21
N ILE A 764 23.29 12.84 -28.44
CA ILE A 764 24.03 11.70 -29.01
C ILE A 764 23.75 11.47 -30.50
N THR A 765 22.77 12.16 -31.09
CA THR A 765 22.51 12.14 -32.53
C THR A 765 23.73 12.69 -33.30
N PRO A 766 24.27 11.95 -34.29
CA PRO A 766 25.56 12.27 -34.89
C PRO A 766 25.46 13.29 -36.04
N TYR A 767 25.17 14.54 -35.72
CA TYR A 767 25.09 15.60 -36.74
C TYR A 767 26.47 16.01 -37.28
N GLN A 768 27.55 15.76 -36.54
CA GLN A 768 28.91 16.26 -36.83
C GLN A 768 29.45 15.83 -38.20
N GLN A 769 28.91 14.75 -38.79
CA GLN A 769 29.31 14.29 -40.13
C GLN A 769 29.02 15.33 -41.23
N GLY A 770 28.04 16.22 -41.03
CA GLY A 770 27.80 17.34 -41.95
C GLY A 770 28.99 18.29 -42.02
N SER A 771 29.58 18.63 -40.88
CA SER A 771 30.73 19.53 -40.78
C SER A 771 31.97 18.96 -41.48
N VAL A 772 32.24 17.65 -41.35
CA VAL A 772 33.33 16.97 -42.05
C VAL A 772 33.27 17.21 -43.57
N MET A 773 32.06 17.15 -44.15
CA MET A 773 31.88 17.37 -45.59
C MET A 773 32.14 18.83 -45.97
N ASN A 774 31.67 19.77 -45.16
CA ASN A 774 31.93 21.20 -45.35
C ASN A 774 33.43 21.51 -45.25
N SER A 775 34.17 20.87 -44.33
CA SER A 775 35.63 21.00 -44.22
C SER A 775 36.36 20.58 -45.51
N LEU A 776 35.96 19.46 -46.11
CA LEU A 776 36.53 18.97 -47.37
C LEU A 776 36.24 19.94 -48.54
N ILE A 777 35.01 20.46 -48.63
CA ILE A 777 34.61 21.42 -49.66
C ILE A 777 35.34 22.77 -49.50
N ALA A 778 35.47 23.26 -48.26
CA ALA A 778 36.19 24.49 -47.94
C ALA A 778 37.65 24.41 -48.37
N GLY A 779 38.31 23.28 -48.09
CA GLY A 779 39.68 23.01 -48.51
C GLY A 779 39.85 23.02 -50.04
N ASN A 780 38.92 22.40 -50.78
CA ASN A 780 38.97 22.42 -52.25
C ASN A 780 38.66 23.80 -52.86
N THR A 781 37.82 24.62 -52.22
CA THR A 781 37.56 25.99 -52.68
C THR A 781 38.86 26.81 -52.78
N GLN A 782 39.84 26.52 -51.92
CA GLN A 782 41.17 27.13 -51.96
C GLN A 782 41.96 26.77 -53.23
N LEU A 783 41.88 25.52 -53.66
CA LEU A 783 42.54 25.06 -54.89
C LEU A 783 41.95 25.75 -56.12
N GLY A 784 40.63 25.92 -56.19
CA GLY A 784 39.96 26.69 -57.24
C GLY A 784 40.46 28.13 -57.30
N ALA A 785 40.56 28.81 -56.15
CA ALA A 785 41.11 30.17 -56.08
C ALA A 785 42.57 30.23 -56.57
N HIS A 786 43.41 29.25 -56.17
CA HIS A 786 44.80 29.20 -56.61
C HIS A 786 44.95 28.99 -58.13
N LEU A 787 44.15 28.11 -58.72
CA LEU A 787 44.16 27.88 -60.16
C LEU A 787 43.63 29.09 -60.94
N SER A 788 42.58 29.76 -60.43
CA SER A 788 42.05 31.00 -61.02
C SER A 788 43.11 32.10 -61.08
N ASN A 789 43.86 32.31 -59.99
CA ASN A 789 45.00 33.24 -59.98
C ASN A 789 46.07 32.85 -61.00
N ARG A 790 46.40 31.56 -61.11
CA ARG A 790 47.35 31.08 -62.13
C ARG A 790 46.83 31.37 -63.54
N PHE A 791 45.55 31.15 -63.81
CA PHE A 791 44.94 31.46 -65.11
C PHE A 791 44.96 32.96 -65.42
N ALA A 792 44.67 33.81 -64.44
CA ALA A 792 44.79 35.25 -64.58
C ALA A 792 46.23 35.69 -64.92
N ALA A 793 47.24 35.06 -64.28
CA ALA A 793 48.65 35.30 -64.58
C ALA A 793 49.07 34.85 -65.99
N ILE A 794 48.56 33.71 -66.45
CA ILE A 794 48.74 33.22 -67.84
C ILE A 794 48.16 34.23 -68.82
N ALA A 795 46.92 34.65 -68.58
CA ALA A 795 46.19 35.52 -69.48
C ALA A 795 46.71 36.96 -69.52
N ALA A 796 47.51 37.34 -68.53
CA ALA A 796 48.26 38.58 -68.48
C ALA A 796 49.57 38.55 -69.30
N GLY A 797 49.84 37.47 -70.05
CA GLY A 797 51.06 37.27 -70.85
C GLY A 797 52.31 37.06 -69.99
N ARG A 798 52.10 36.62 -68.76
CA ARG A 798 53.13 36.53 -67.73
C ARG A 798 53.09 35.14 -67.15
N ALA A 799 53.10 34.07 -67.92
CA ALA A 799 53.23 32.72 -67.33
C ALA A 799 54.65 32.17 -67.36
N ASP A 800 55.55 32.80 -68.13
CA ASP A 800 56.92 32.34 -68.29
C ASP A 800 57.84 32.63 -67.09
N GLY A 801 58.76 31.69 -66.86
CA GLY A 801 59.77 31.73 -65.81
C GLY A 801 59.31 31.12 -64.49
N ALA A 802 60.24 31.03 -63.55
CA ALA A 802 59.93 30.55 -62.20
C ALA A 802 59.15 31.63 -61.43
N ALA A 803 58.09 31.27 -60.73
CA ALA A 803 57.61 32.06 -59.61
C ALA A 803 58.24 31.52 -58.33
N PHE A 804 59.15 32.32 -57.76
CA PHE A 804 59.81 32.02 -56.51
C PHE A 804 59.53 33.07 -55.42
N ASN A 805 59.39 32.58 -54.19
CA ASN A 805 59.27 33.34 -52.96
C ASN A 805 60.64 33.38 -52.23
N GLN A 806 61.54 34.34 -52.55
CA GLN A 806 62.80 34.54 -51.81
C GLN A 806 62.64 35.63 -50.76
N ILE A 807 61.72 35.43 -49.82
CA ILE A 807 61.91 36.01 -48.49
C ILE A 807 62.86 35.04 -47.79
N GLY A 808 64.06 35.51 -47.46
CA GLY A 808 65.04 34.72 -46.73
C GLY A 808 64.40 34.00 -45.55
N THR A 809 64.89 32.79 -45.26
CA THR A 809 64.50 31.81 -44.23
C THR A 809 64.39 32.36 -42.80
N SER A 810 63.62 33.43 -42.57
CA SER A 810 63.52 34.14 -41.29
C SER A 810 62.20 34.92 -41.10
N GLY A 811 61.22 34.89 -42.02
CA GLY A 811 60.11 35.86 -42.00
C GLY A 811 58.68 35.32 -42.14
N ILE A 812 58.44 34.20 -42.81
CA ILE A 812 57.13 33.54 -42.83
C ILE A 812 57.37 32.15 -42.25
N GLN A 813 57.16 32.01 -40.94
CA GLN A 813 56.80 30.70 -40.43
C GLN A 813 55.44 30.41 -41.08
N VAL A 814 55.42 29.47 -42.04
CA VAL A 814 54.15 28.82 -42.38
C VAL A 814 53.73 28.15 -41.08
N ALA A 815 52.77 28.75 -40.39
CA ALA A 815 52.29 28.31 -39.11
C ALA A 815 51.35 27.13 -39.36
N GLY A 816 51.90 25.98 -39.75
CA GLY A 816 51.15 24.76 -40.07
C GLY A 816 51.92 23.50 -39.68
N SER A 817 51.30 22.34 -39.92
CA SER A 817 51.81 20.99 -39.68
C SER A 817 53.22 20.76 -40.27
N GLN A 818 53.97 19.79 -39.74
CA GLN A 818 55.35 19.49 -40.22
C GLN A 818 55.33 19.07 -41.71
N GLU A 819 54.23 18.48 -42.12
CA GLU A 819 53.83 18.02 -43.43
C GLU A 819 53.67 19.19 -44.39
N MET A 820 52.95 20.25 -43.99
CA MET A 820 52.84 21.48 -44.80
C MET A 820 54.19 22.16 -45.00
N ALA A 821 55.01 22.22 -43.96
CA ALA A 821 56.36 22.78 -44.06
C ALA A 821 57.24 21.96 -45.02
N ALA A 822 57.15 20.63 -44.95
CA ALA A 822 57.84 19.71 -45.86
C ALA A 822 57.34 19.85 -47.31
N PHE A 823 56.03 19.97 -47.52
CA PHE A 823 55.42 20.21 -48.81
C PHE A 823 55.86 21.55 -49.40
N ALA A 824 55.83 22.62 -48.62
CA ALA A 824 56.30 23.94 -49.02
C ALA A 824 57.76 23.91 -49.47
N MET A 825 58.64 23.24 -48.72
CA MET A 825 60.05 23.05 -49.09
C MET A 825 60.24 22.17 -50.34
N ALA A 826 59.41 21.13 -50.53
CA ALA A 826 59.48 20.25 -51.69
C ALA A 826 58.95 20.90 -52.98
N ALA A 827 57.85 21.64 -52.87
CA ALA A 827 57.30 22.51 -53.92
C ALA A 827 58.34 23.58 -54.32
N GLU A 828 58.99 24.18 -53.33
CA GLU A 828 60.10 25.12 -53.51
C GLU A 828 61.27 24.47 -54.29
N ALA A 829 61.71 23.27 -53.89
CA ALA A 829 62.80 22.55 -54.55
C ALA A 829 62.48 22.14 -56.00
N THR A 830 61.23 21.77 -56.28
CA THR A 830 60.77 21.38 -57.62
C THR A 830 60.68 22.58 -58.56
N ALA A 831 60.13 23.71 -58.08
CA ALA A 831 60.12 24.97 -58.81
C ALA A 831 61.54 25.48 -59.11
N ALA A 832 62.49 25.25 -58.19
CA ALA A 832 63.90 25.61 -58.38
C ALA A 832 64.65 24.75 -59.42
N GLN A 833 64.25 23.49 -59.64
CA GLN A 833 64.86 22.63 -60.68
C GLN A 833 64.31 22.87 -62.10
N GLY A 834 63.04 23.31 -62.22
CA GLY A 834 62.41 23.61 -63.52
C GLY A 834 63.00 24.85 -64.23
N GLY A 835 63.57 25.78 -63.46
CA GLY A 835 64.30 26.95 -63.96
C GLY A 835 65.80 26.66 -64.11
N GLY A 836 66.19 25.96 -65.18
CA GLY A 836 67.61 25.70 -65.47
C GLY A 836 68.44 26.99 -65.48
N SER A 837 69.62 26.97 -64.85
CA SER A 837 70.59 28.06 -64.83
C SER A 837 70.89 28.58 -66.25
N ALA A 838 70.28 29.69 -66.65
CA ALA A 838 70.54 30.33 -67.94
C ALA A 838 70.58 31.85 -67.79
N SER A 839 71.78 32.40 -67.95
CA SER A 839 72.07 33.82 -68.00
C SER A 839 71.26 34.55 -69.08
N SER A 840 70.51 35.56 -68.67
CA SER A 840 70.23 36.81 -69.39
C SER A 840 70.34 36.77 -70.93
N SER A 841 69.37 36.19 -71.62
CA SER A 841 68.82 36.71 -72.88
C SER A 841 67.74 35.79 -73.46
N SER A 842 66.61 36.39 -73.85
CA SER A 842 65.45 35.83 -74.57
C SER A 842 64.48 34.91 -73.80
N SER A 843 63.24 35.40 -73.74
CA SER A 843 61.98 34.77 -73.35
C SER A 843 61.56 33.61 -74.29
N ALA A 844 62.29 32.49 -74.32
CA ALA A 844 62.08 31.49 -75.37
C ALA A 844 62.14 30.01 -74.94
N THR A 845 61.76 29.65 -73.70
CA THR A 845 61.58 28.23 -73.32
C THR A 845 60.12 27.80 -73.26
N GLY A 846 59.19 28.75 -73.11
CA GLY A 846 57.76 28.51 -72.96
C GLY A 846 57.38 27.82 -71.63
N TRP A 847 58.27 27.69 -70.65
CA TRP A 847 57.97 27.04 -69.36
C TRP A 847 57.64 28.05 -68.26
N GLY A 848 56.69 27.70 -67.40
CA GLY A 848 56.26 28.47 -66.23
C GLY A 848 56.09 27.59 -64.99
N SER A 849 56.37 28.13 -63.81
CA SER A 849 56.01 27.48 -62.53
C SER A 849 55.31 28.46 -61.58
N PHE A 850 54.56 27.93 -60.61
CA PHE A 850 53.90 28.71 -59.57
C PHE A 850 53.85 28.00 -58.22
N VAL A 851 53.76 28.79 -57.15
CA VAL A 851 53.43 28.37 -55.78
C VAL A 851 52.49 29.41 -55.21
N GLU A 852 51.34 28.99 -54.69
CA GLU A 852 50.34 29.81 -54.03
C GLU A 852 50.03 29.26 -52.65
N VAL A 853 49.86 30.16 -51.69
CA VAL A 853 49.51 29.84 -50.31
C VAL A 853 48.32 30.69 -49.90
N SER A 854 47.31 30.05 -49.30
CA SER A 854 46.17 30.71 -48.69
C SER A 854 45.95 30.25 -47.25
N TYR A 855 45.43 31.16 -46.44
CA TYR A 855 44.80 30.88 -45.15
C TYR A 855 43.33 31.27 -45.28
N TYR A 856 42.43 30.40 -44.84
CA TYR A 856 41.00 30.65 -44.82
C TYR A 856 40.46 30.52 -43.39
N THR A 857 39.47 31.33 -43.08
CA THR A 857 38.77 31.34 -41.79
C THR A 857 37.33 31.78 -42.01
N GLY A 858 36.41 31.25 -41.24
CA GLY A 858 35.00 31.58 -41.34
C GLY A 858 34.13 30.67 -40.47
N ASP A 859 32.85 30.68 -40.80
CA ASP A 859 31.82 29.91 -40.12
C ASP A 859 31.21 28.91 -41.12
N GLU A 860 30.93 27.70 -40.67
CA GLU A 860 30.14 26.72 -41.42
C GLU A 860 28.85 26.40 -40.67
N THR A 861 27.76 26.25 -41.41
CA THR A 861 26.49 25.78 -40.85
C THR A 861 26.33 24.31 -41.20
N ASN A 862 26.35 23.47 -40.18
CA ASN A 862 26.26 22.03 -40.35
C ASN A 862 24.94 21.67 -41.07
N PRO A 863 25.01 21.01 -42.23
CA PRO A 863 23.83 20.76 -43.04
C PRO A 863 22.86 19.77 -42.41
N MET A 864 23.19 19.10 -41.29
CA MET A 864 22.34 18.10 -40.64
C MET A 864 21.47 18.65 -39.51
N ASN A 865 21.92 19.68 -38.79
CA ASN A 865 21.20 20.28 -37.67
C ASN A 865 21.18 21.82 -37.66
N ASN A 866 21.77 22.46 -38.67
CA ASN A 866 21.96 23.91 -38.73
C ASN A 866 22.76 24.49 -37.54
N ALA A 867 23.62 23.68 -36.92
CA ALA A 867 24.53 24.19 -35.91
C ALA A 867 25.72 24.88 -36.58
N GLU A 868 26.08 26.06 -36.08
CA GLU A 868 27.27 26.78 -36.53
C GLU A 868 28.55 26.15 -35.93
N SER A 869 29.62 26.13 -36.71
CA SER A 869 30.97 25.74 -36.27
C SER A 869 32.00 26.71 -36.85
N ASP A 870 33.11 26.88 -36.15
CA ASP A 870 34.23 27.70 -36.63
C ASP A 870 35.11 26.84 -37.54
N ILE A 871 35.44 27.33 -38.74
CA ILE A 871 36.32 26.64 -39.69
C ILE A 871 37.54 27.49 -40.02
N GLU A 872 38.73 26.88 -39.99
CA GLU A 872 39.95 27.52 -40.45
C GLU A 872 40.92 26.52 -41.07
N GLY A 873 41.83 27.01 -41.90
CA GLY A 873 42.86 26.16 -42.46
C GLY A 873 43.79 26.88 -43.41
N MET A 874 44.70 26.11 -43.98
CA MET A 874 45.67 26.57 -44.95
C MET A 874 45.73 25.64 -46.16
N SER A 875 46.00 26.22 -47.33
CA SER A 875 46.21 25.49 -48.56
C SER A 875 47.47 25.97 -49.24
N ILE A 876 48.24 25.05 -49.81
CA ILE A 876 49.39 25.35 -50.64
C ILE A 876 49.30 24.59 -51.96
N THR A 877 49.34 25.31 -53.07
CA THR A 877 49.29 24.72 -54.41
C THR A 877 50.53 25.12 -55.20
N ALA A 878 51.18 24.14 -55.82
CA ALA A 878 52.32 24.36 -56.69
C ALA A 878 52.09 23.71 -58.05
N GLY A 879 52.62 24.29 -59.12
CA GLY A 879 52.47 23.72 -60.45
C GLY A 879 53.52 24.16 -61.46
N ILE A 880 53.53 23.46 -62.59
CA ILE A 880 54.41 23.68 -63.73
C ILE A 880 53.62 23.58 -65.03
N ASP A 881 53.76 24.55 -65.93
CA ASP A 881 53.15 24.55 -67.25
C ASP A 881 54.14 24.87 -68.38
N ARG A 882 53.71 24.55 -69.59
CA ARG A 882 54.40 24.90 -70.82
C ARG A 882 53.43 25.47 -71.85
N GLU A 883 53.85 26.55 -72.50
CA GLU A 883 53.26 27.07 -73.73
C GLU A 883 53.62 26.16 -74.92
N LEU A 884 52.58 25.62 -75.55
CA LEU A 884 52.68 24.66 -76.64
C LEU A 884 52.50 25.36 -78.00
N ASP A 885 51.59 26.31 -78.05
CA ASP A 885 51.30 27.19 -79.18
C ASP A 885 51.02 28.61 -78.64
N GLU A 886 51.05 29.62 -79.51
CA GLU A 886 50.81 31.01 -79.11
C GLU A 886 49.47 31.15 -78.36
N GLY A 887 49.57 31.49 -77.07
CA GLY A 887 48.42 31.65 -76.18
C GLY A 887 47.87 30.36 -75.58
N PHE A 888 48.34 29.15 -75.95
CA PHE A 888 47.88 27.88 -75.38
C PHE A 888 48.92 27.23 -74.46
N ARG A 889 48.54 27.01 -73.19
CA ARG A 889 49.38 26.40 -72.15
C ARG A 889 48.73 25.16 -71.54
N MET A 890 49.56 24.20 -71.17
CA MET A 890 49.16 23.03 -70.39
C MET A 890 50.15 22.77 -69.27
N GLY A 891 49.66 22.35 -68.10
CA GLY A 891 50.48 22.10 -66.93
C GLY A 891 49.94 21.03 -66.00
N ALA A 892 50.70 20.76 -64.95
CA ALA A 892 50.34 19.90 -63.84
C ALA A 892 50.46 20.68 -62.53
N PHE A 893 49.61 20.34 -61.57
CA PHE A 893 49.61 20.92 -60.23
C PHE A 893 49.61 19.84 -59.15
N LEU A 894 50.07 20.23 -57.97
CA LEU A 894 50.03 19.48 -56.73
C LEU A 894 49.56 20.45 -55.63
N SER A 895 48.58 20.04 -54.85
CA SER A 895 48.01 20.83 -53.76
C SER A 895 48.07 20.04 -52.46
N TYR A 896 48.42 20.70 -51.36
CA TYR A 896 48.25 20.18 -50.00
C TYR A 896 47.31 21.13 -49.25
N THR A 897 46.34 20.58 -48.55
CA THR A 897 45.37 21.35 -47.75
C THR A 897 45.27 20.72 -46.37
N ASP A 898 45.11 21.57 -45.37
CA ASP A 898 45.09 21.27 -43.94
C ASP A 898 44.03 22.18 -43.34
N GLY A 899 42.97 21.60 -42.78
CA GLY A 899 41.82 22.35 -42.28
C GLY A 899 41.24 21.72 -41.03
N GLU A 900 40.83 22.56 -40.09
CA GLU A 900 40.20 22.18 -38.84
C GLU A 900 38.83 22.84 -38.73
N THR A 901 37.89 22.15 -38.09
CA THR A 901 36.55 22.65 -37.77
C THR A 901 36.26 22.39 -36.30
N THR A 902 35.98 23.45 -35.54
CA THR A 902 35.65 23.40 -34.11
C THR A 902 34.15 23.59 -33.92
N TYR A 903 33.47 22.65 -33.26
CA TYR A 903 32.02 22.70 -33.09
C TYR A 903 31.64 23.73 -32.01
N ASN A 904 30.71 24.66 -32.29
CA ASN A 904 30.33 25.69 -31.30
C ASN A 904 29.23 25.22 -30.34
N SER A 905 28.40 24.29 -30.78
CA SER A 905 27.26 23.74 -30.01
C SER A 905 27.56 22.41 -29.32
N ALA A 906 28.71 21.80 -29.60
CA ALA A 906 29.16 20.54 -29.03
C ALA A 906 30.65 20.61 -28.71
N LEU A 907 31.12 19.88 -27.70
CA LEU A 907 32.56 19.77 -27.46
C LEU A 907 33.17 18.78 -28.46
N GLY A 908 34.14 19.23 -29.25
CA GLY A 908 34.81 18.42 -30.28
C GLY A 908 35.21 19.21 -31.50
N GLY A 909 35.62 18.50 -32.55
CA GLY A 909 36.00 19.06 -33.84
C GLY A 909 36.39 17.98 -34.85
N SER A 910 36.69 18.40 -36.07
CA SER A 910 37.24 17.54 -37.11
C SER A 910 38.40 18.20 -37.83
N GLU A 911 39.39 17.40 -38.22
CA GLU A 911 40.55 17.83 -39.00
C GLU A 911 40.56 17.05 -40.32
N ALA A 912 40.82 17.74 -41.42
CA ALA A 912 40.95 17.16 -42.75
C ALA A 912 42.20 17.71 -43.44
N ASP A 913 43.16 16.85 -43.72
CA ASP A 913 44.38 17.20 -44.43
C ASP A 913 44.69 16.22 -45.56
N GLY A 914 45.47 16.65 -46.56
CA GLY A 914 45.90 15.72 -47.61
C GLY A 914 46.32 16.37 -48.90
N ILE A 915 46.41 15.57 -49.97
CA ILE A 915 47.07 15.95 -51.23
C ILE A 915 46.14 15.74 -52.43
N THR A 916 46.08 16.75 -53.31
CA THR A 916 45.42 16.68 -54.62
C THR A 916 46.44 16.83 -55.74
N VAL A 917 46.40 15.98 -56.77
CA VAL A 917 47.25 16.07 -57.95
C VAL A 917 46.42 16.16 -59.22
N GLY A 918 46.83 17.00 -60.17
CA GLY A 918 46.05 17.19 -61.39
C GLY A 918 46.77 17.89 -62.52
N GLY A 919 46.01 18.14 -63.58
CA GLY A 919 46.43 18.84 -64.79
C GLY A 919 45.52 20.03 -65.09
N TYR A 920 46.07 21.05 -65.75
CA TYR A 920 45.32 22.22 -66.20
C TYR A 920 45.73 22.65 -67.61
N ALA A 921 44.82 23.35 -68.29
CA ALA A 921 45.04 23.96 -69.59
C ALA A 921 44.44 25.36 -69.63
N ALA A 922 45.10 26.28 -70.32
CA ALA A 922 44.67 27.66 -70.46
C ALA A 922 44.94 28.15 -71.89
N TYR A 923 43.99 28.88 -72.46
CA TYR A 923 44.09 29.51 -73.78
C TYR A 923 43.80 31.01 -73.66
N THR A 924 44.65 31.87 -74.24
CA THR A 924 44.47 33.32 -74.32
C THR A 924 44.65 33.77 -75.77
N GLY A 925 43.57 34.19 -76.43
CA GLY A 925 43.60 34.63 -77.83
C GLY A 925 43.71 36.16 -77.99
N ASP A 926 44.21 36.60 -79.14
CA ASP A 926 44.46 38.02 -79.49
C ASP A 926 43.21 38.93 -79.40
N THR A 927 42.01 38.36 -79.45
CA THR A 927 40.75 39.10 -79.33
C THR A 927 40.32 39.34 -77.87
N GLY A 928 41.18 39.03 -76.91
CA GLY A 928 40.90 39.08 -75.47
C GLY A 928 40.07 37.92 -74.94
N LEU A 929 39.81 36.88 -75.75
CA LEU A 929 39.07 35.67 -75.34
C LEU A 929 40.00 34.74 -74.56
N ARG A 930 39.52 34.19 -73.44
CA ARG A 930 40.26 33.28 -72.56
C ARG A 930 39.44 32.03 -72.26
N MET A 931 40.09 30.88 -72.19
CA MET A 931 39.45 29.59 -71.86
C MET A 931 40.37 28.79 -70.95
N ASN A 932 39.87 28.32 -69.81
CA ASN A 932 40.64 27.59 -68.81
C ASN A 932 39.92 26.28 -68.48
N ALA A 933 40.68 25.23 -68.16
CA ALA A 933 40.13 23.97 -67.66
C ALA A 933 41.14 23.25 -66.78
N TYR A 934 40.66 22.47 -65.81
CA TYR A 934 41.49 21.65 -64.93
C TYR A 934 40.79 20.35 -64.55
N VAL A 935 41.56 19.34 -64.18
CA VAL A 935 41.09 18.04 -63.65
C VAL A 935 42.11 17.49 -62.66
N GLY A 936 41.65 16.89 -61.57
CA GLY A 936 42.51 16.35 -60.52
C GLY A 936 41.85 15.25 -59.71
N ALA A 937 42.67 14.54 -58.95
CA ALA A 937 42.26 13.57 -57.95
C ALA A 937 43.19 13.62 -56.74
N GLY A 938 42.69 13.27 -55.57
CA GLY A 938 43.43 13.39 -54.31
C GLY A 938 42.94 12.42 -53.23
N GLN A 939 43.63 12.44 -52.10
CA GLN A 939 43.24 11.73 -50.88
C GLN A 939 43.37 12.66 -49.68
N ARG A 940 42.44 12.54 -48.74
CA ARG A 940 42.38 13.30 -47.49
C ARG A 940 42.32 12.35 -46.31
N ASP A 941 43.17 12.55 -45.31
CA ASP A 941 43.02 11.94 -44.00
C ASP A 941 42.04 12.80 -43.18
N VAL A 942 41.09 12.16 -42.50
CA VAL A 942 40.05 12.83 -41.73
C VAL A 942 40.05 12.27 -40.32
N THR A 943 40.22 13.14 -39.33
CA THR A 943 40.03 12.78 -37.92
C THR A 943 38.84 13.54 -37.34
N SER A 944 38.11 12.88 -36.44
CA SER A 944 36.94 13.46 -35.78
C SER A 944 36.96 13.15 -34.29
N MET A 945 36.62 14.15 -33.49
CA MET A 945 36.46 14.06 -32.05
C MET A 945 35.10 14.62 -31.67
N ARG A 946 34.32 13.87 -30.88
CA ARG A 946 33.14 14.40 -30.19
C ARG A 946 33.11 13.96 -28.74
N VAL A 947 32.45 14.73 -27.89
CA VAL A 947 32.19 14.34 -26.50
C VAL A 947 30.87 13.60 -26.40
N ASP A 948 30.89 12.45 -25.72
CA ASP A 948 29.71 11.66 -25.42
C ASP A 948 28.81 12.40 -24.42
N ALA A 949 27.61 12.76 -24.87
CA ALA A 949 26.63 13.48 -24.05
C ALA A 949 26.14 12.67 -22.83
N LEU A 950 26.28 11.34 -22.82
CA LEU A 950 25.83 10.49 -21.71
C LEU A 950 26.88 10.35 -20.61
N THR A 951 28.15 10.18 -20.97
CA THR A 951 29.24 9.87 -20.02
C THR A 951 30.28 10.98 -19.87
N SER A 952 30.21 12.04 -20.70
CA SER A 952 31.25 13.07 -20.85
C SER A 952 32.61 12.51 -21.31
N GLY A 953 32.67 11.27 -21.79
CA GLY A 953 33.84 10.67 -22.41
C GLY A 953 34.13 11.26 -23.79
N THR A 954 35.32 11.01 -24.33
CA THR A 954 35.70 11.45 -25.68
C THR A 954 35.56 10.28 -26.66
N LEU A 955 34.90 10.51 -27.78
CA LEU A 955 34.76 9.59 -28.91
C LEU A 955 35.66 10.07 -30.05
N LEU A 956 36.51 9.17 -30.55
CA LEU A 956 37.51 9.44 -31.59
C LEU A 956 37.28 8.58 -32.81
N GLY A 957 37.29 9.19 -33.99
CA GLY A 957 37.22 8.52 -35.29
C GLY A 957 38.35 8.97 -36.22
N GLU A 958 38.83 8.04 -37.04
CA GLU A 958 39.85 8.27 -38.07
C GLU A 958 39.39 7.58 -39.36
N THR A 959 39.49 8.27 -40.51
CA THR A 959 39.11 7.74 -41.82
C THR A 959 39.88 8.42 -42.96
N GLU A 960 39.72 7.91 -44.18
CA GLU A 960 40.31 8.45 -45.41
C GLU A 960 39.19 8.91 -46.37
N ALA A 961 39.46 9.89 -47.24
CA ALA A 961 38.52 10.37 -48.25
C ALA A 961 39.16 10.55 -49.62
N ASP A 962 38.59 9.91 -50.64
CA ASP A 962 39.00 10.04 -52.04
C ASP A 962 38.36 11.29 -52.69
N GLU A 963 39.18 12.13 -53.32
CA GLU A 963 38.78 13.39 -53.98
C GLU A 963 38.85 13.28 -55.51
N PHE A 964 37.86 13.82 -56.21
CA PHE A 964 37.88 14.05 -57.66
C PHE A 964 37.36 15.43 -58.02
N ILE A 965 38.11 16.17 -58.87
CA ILE A 965 37.76 17.54 -59.26
C ILE A 965 37.90 17.77 -60.76
N ILE A 966 37.04 18.63 -61.31
CA ILE A 966 37.10 19.10 -62.69
C ILE A 966 36.43 20.46 -62.81
N GLY A 967 37.04 21.39 -63.55
CA GLY A 967 36.45 22.69 -63.79
C GLY A 967 36.83 23.29 -65.13
N ALA A 968 36.01 24.22 -65.62
CA ALA A 968 36.25 24.95 -66.86
C ALA A 968 35.62 26.34 -66.84
N GLU A 969 36.34 27.33 -67.36
CA GLU A 969 35.92 28.74 -67.40
C GLU A 969 36.18 29.35 -68.79
N VAL A 970 35.30 30.24 -69.23
CA VAL A 970 35.50 31.09 -70.40
C VAL A 970 35.30 32.55 -70.01
N SER A 971 36.29 33.40 -70.30
CA SER A 971 36.22 34.84 -70.02
C SER A 971 36.60 35.67 -71.25
N LYS A 972 36.27 36.97 -71.24
CA LYS A 972 36.71 37.88 -72.30
C LYS A 972 36.99 39.28 -71.80
N LEU A 973 38.17 39.79 -72.08
CA LEU A 973 38.58 41.13 -71.71
C LEU A 973 38.02 42.21 -72.66
N TYR A 974 37.35 43.22 -72.10
CA TYR A 974 36.82 44.37 -72.83
C TYR A 974 37.42 45.69 -72.31
N PRO A 975 37.93 46.57 -73.18
CA PRO A 975 38.35 47.91 -72.79
C PRO A 975 37.13 48.79 -72.47
N ALA A 976 37.10 49.41 -71.29
CA ALA A 976 35.99 50.23 -70.80
C ALA A 976 36.49 51.59 -70.28
N GLY A 977 37.01 52.43 -71.19
CA GLY A 977 37.51 53.76 -70.83
C GLY A 977 38.82 53.70 -70.06
N SER A 978 38.80 54.07 -68.77
CA SER A 978 39.98 54.08 -67.89
C SER A 978 40.21 52.75 -67.15
N PHE A 979 39.31 51.77 -67.32
CA PHE A 979 39.39 50.43 -66.72
C PHE A 979 39.07 49.37 -67.78
N PHE A 980 39.30 48.10 -67.43
CA PHE A 980 38.93 46.95 -68.26
C PHE A 980 37.94 46.08 -67.50
N ILE A 981 36.98 45.49 -68.22
CA ILE A 981 36.01 44.56 -67.66
C ILE A 981 36.19 43.20 -68.30
N GLU A 982 36.21 42.16 -67.48
CA GLU A 982 36.39 40.78 -67.88
C GLU A 982 35.21 39.94 -67.36
N PRO A 983 34.10 39.87 -68.11
CA PRO A 983 33.05 38.90 -67.84
C PRO A 983 33.58 37.46 -67.99
N SER A 984 33.15 36.58 -67.09
CA SER A 984 33.47 35.15 -67.02
C SER A 984 32.20 34.32 -66.85
N VAL A 985 32.21 33.11 -67.39
CA VAL A 985 31.25 32.05 -67.06
C VAL A 985 32.03 30.74 -66.92
N GLY A 986 31.78 29.98 -65.87
CA GLY A 986 32.45 28.70 -65.64
C GLY A 986 31.57 27.68 -64.92
N VAL A 987 32.10 26.47 -64.84
CA VAL A 987 31.52 25.35 -64.12
C VAL A 987 32.61 24.55 -63.44
N ASP A 988 32.40 24.20 -62.17
CA ASP A 988 33.30 23.43 -61.34
C ASP A 988 32.54 22.26 -60.70
N TYR A 989 33.19 21.11 -60.62
CA TYR A 989 32.67 19.92 -59.97
C TYR A 989 33.73 19.35 -59.04
N ALA A 990 33.32 19.03 -57.82
CA ALA A 990 34.12 18.31 -56.85
C ALA A 990 33.31 17.19 -56.22
N SER A 991 33.94 16.05 -55.97
CA SER A 991 33.36 14.90 -55.28
C SER A 991 34.35 14.34 -54.26
N PHE A 992 33.83 14.00 -53.09
CA PHE A 992 34.54 13.35 -51.99
C PHE A 992 33.81 12.08 -51.60
N VAL A 993 34.52 10.96 -51.49
CA VAL A 993 34.02 9.70 -50.94
C VAL A 993 34.83 9.42 -49.68
N VAL A 994 34.21 9.60 -48.51
CA VAL A 994 34.80 9.31 -47.20
C VAL A 994 34.50 7.85 -46.87
N ASP A 995 35.52 7.07 -46.56
CA ASP A 995 35.38 5.67 -46.19
C ASP A 995 34.64 5.52 -44.84
N GLY A 996 33.84 4.46 -44.69
CA GLY A 996 33.20 4.14 -43.42
C GLY A 996 34.20 3.86 -42.31
N TYR A 997 33.90 4.30 -41.08
CA TYR A 997 34.79 4.19 -39.93
C TYR A 997 34.03 4.02 -38.61
N SER A 998 34.72 3.52 -37.58
CA SER A 998 34.17 3.32 -36.24
C SER A 998 34.83 4.25 -35.23
N GLU A 999 34.03 4.89 -34.40
CA GLU A 999 34.50 5.64 -33.24
C GLU A 999 35.00 4.69 -32.14
N THR A 1000 35.92 5.20 -31.33
CA THR A 1000 36.44 4.56 -30.12
C THR A 1000 36.31 5.50 -28.92
N GLY A 1001 36.17 4.97 -27.70
CA GLY A 1001 36.25 5.77 -26.47
C GLY A 1001 35.04 5.75 -25.53
N GLY A 1002 33.94 5.07 -25.87
CA GLY A 1002 32.76 4.99 -25.00
C GLY A 1002 31.66 4.04 -25.50
N ALA A 1003 30.63 3.83 -24.67
CA ALA A 1003 29.51 2.93 -24.98
C ALA A 1003 28.57 3.47 -26.07
N SER A 1004 28.53 4.80 -26.26
CA SER A 1004 27.77 5.47 -27.31
C SER A 1004 28.57 5.68 -28.61
N ALA A 1005 29.75 5.06 -28.72
CA ALA A 1005 30.56 5.07 -29.94
C ALA A 1005 29.77 4.53 -31.13
N LEU A 1006 29.84 5.23 -32.26
CA LEU A 1006 29.14 4.90 -33.48
C LEU A 1006 30.08 4.34 -34.55
N THR A 1007 29.51 3.59 -35.48
CA THR A 1007 30.13 3.27 -36.76
C THR A 1007 29.33 3.91 -37.88
N TYR A 1008 30.04 4.49 -38.84
CA TYR A 1008 29.51 5.19 -39.99
C TYR A 1008 29.78 4.39 -41.26
N ASP A 1009 28.79 4.32 -42.15
CA ASP A 1009 28.99 3.83 -43.53
C ASP A 1009 29.70 4.89 -44.39
N ASP A 1010 30.12 4.51 -45.60
CA ASP A 1010 30.73 5.44 -46.57
C ASP A 1010 29.87 6.69 -46.81
N ILE A 1011 30.49 7.87 -46.73
CA ILE A 1011 29.82 9.17 -46.89
C ILE A 1011 30.25 9.78 -48.23
N LYS A 1012 29.30 10.34 -48.97
CA LYS A 1012 29.57 11.01 -50.25
C LYS A 1012 29.16 12.48 -50.17
N ALA A 1013 30.07 13.38 -50.51
CA ALA A 1013 29.74 14.77 -50.82
C ALA A 1013 30.14 15.10 -52.24
N SER A 1014 29.35 15.95 -52.87
CA SER A 1014 29.70 16.53 -54.16
C SER A 1014 29.07 17.90 -54.33
N THR A 1015 29.76 18.79 -55.02
CA THR A 1015 29.27 20.13 -55.39
C THR A 1015 29.45 20.32 -56.89
N THR A 1016 28.49 20.98 -57.54
CA THR A 1016 28.51 21.29 -58.98
C THR A 1016 28.16 22.76 -59.15
N GLN A 1017 29.18 23.61 -59.16
CA GLN A 1017 29.01 25.05 -59.14
C GLN A 1017 29.05 25.59 -60.56
N ALA A 1018 27.98 26.26 -60.99
CA ALA A 1018 27.97 27.08 -62.19
C ALA A 1018 28.09 28.55 -61.77
N HIS A 1019 29.09 29.26 -62.29
CA HIS A 1019 29.31 30.65 -61.90
C HIS A 1019 29.34 31.59 -63.11
N ALA A 1020 28.86 32.81 -62.91
CA ALA A 1020 28.90 33.88 -63.90
C ALA A 1020 29.25 35.20 -63.21
N GLY A 1021 30.33 35.83 -63.66
CA GLY A 1021 30.90 36.98 -62.98
C GLY A 1021 31.52 38.00 -63.90
N ALA A 1022 32.09 39.03 -63.30
CA ALA A 1022 32.95 39.96 -64.00
C ALA A 1022 34.05 40.52 -63.09
N GLN A 1023 35.27 40.58 -63.61
CA GLN A 1023 36.39 41.23 -62.97
C GLN A 1023 36.67 42.60 -63.59
N LEU A 1024 36.86 43.61 -62.75
CA LEU A 1024 37.24 44.97 -63.11
C LEU A 1024 38.72 45.19 -62.82
N HIS A 1025 39.45 45.56 -63.86
CA HIS A 1025 40.88 45.86 -63.79
C HIS A 1025 41.09 47.39 -63.86
N PHE A 1026 41.69 47.98 -62.82
CA PHE A 1026 41.96 49.42 -62.74
C PHE A 1026 43.31 49.82 -63.37
N PHE A 1027 43.82 48.96 -64.25
CA PHE A 1027 45.07 49.13 -64.97
C PHE A 1027 44.87 48.66 -66.41
N ASN A 1028 45.76 49.07 -67.32
CA ASN A 1028 45.77 48.47 -68.66
C ASN A 1028 46.51 47.12 -68.59
N PRO A 1029 45.83 45.97 -68.82
CA PRO A 1029 46.43 44.65 -68.74
C PRO A 1029 47.59 44.44 -69.71
N GLU A 1030 47.58 45.18 -70.83
CA GLU A 1030 48.61 45.18 -71.87
C GLU A 1030 49.76 46.16 -71.58
N SER A 1031 49.69 46.95 -70.51
CA SER A 1031 50.72 47.92 -70.11
C SER A 1031 51.61 47.41 -68.98
N ALA A 1032 52.85 47.90 -68.91
CA ALA A 1032 53.84 47.53 -67.90
C ALA A 1032 53.73 48.34 -66.58
N THR A 1033 52.52 48.67 -66.13
CA THR A 1033 52.32 49.43 -64.87
C THR A 1033 52.72 48.61 -63.65
N GLY A 1034 53.33 49.28 -62.67
CA GLY A 1034 53.88 48.64 -61.46
C GLY A 1034 52.85 48.32 -60.36
N LEU A 1035 51.66 48.91 -60.35
CA LEU A 1035 50.59 48.59 -59.40
C LEU A 1035 49.31 48.28 -60.17
N ARG A 1036 48.63 47.20 -59.81
CA ARG A 1036 47.53 46.60 -60.58
C ARG A 1036 46.43 46.12 -59.62
N PRO A 1037 45.47 46.99 -59.28
CA PRO A 1037 44.31 46.59 -58.50
C PRO A 1037 43.24 45.98 -59.41
N SER A 1038 42.63 44.88 -58.96
CA SER A 1038 41.43 44.28 -59.54
C SER A 1038 40.40 43.96 -58.45
N ILE A 1039 39.13 44.05 -58.82
CA ILE A 1039 38.00 43.60 -58.00
C ILE A 1039 37.05 42.81 -58.88
N GLY A 1040 36.39 41.79 -58.36
CA GLY A 1040 35.44 40.98 -59.11
C GLY A 1040 34.30 40.49 -58.23
N ALA A 1041 33.24 40.07 -58.91
CA ALA A 1041 32.11 39.42 -58.30
C ALA A 1041 31.59 38.31 -59.22
N ASP A 1042 31.32 37.15 -58.65
CA ASP A 1042 30.79 35.96 -59.32
C ASP A 1042 29.47 35.56 -58.66
N PHE A 1043 28.41 35.43 -59.47
CA PHE A 1043 27.16 34.82 -59.01
C PHE A 1043 27.29 33.32 -59.20
N VAL A 1044 27.20 32.56 -58.11
CA VAL A 1044 27.39 31.11 -58.09
C VAL A 1044 26.06 30.42 -57.86
N PHE A 1045 25.83 29.34 -58.60
CA PHE A 1045 24.70 28.43 -58.44
C PHE A 1045 25.22 27.01 -58.24
N ASP A 1046 24.95 26.39 -57.09
CA ASP A 1046 25.19 24.95 -56.92
C ASP A 1046 24.01 24.17 -57.49
N LEU A 1047 24.32 23.24 -58.38
CA LEU A 1047 23.37 22.37 -59.04
C LEU A 1047 23.20 21.03 -58.29
N SER A 1048 24.02 20.77 -57.28
CA SER A 1048 23.99 19.57 -56.44
C SER A 1048 23.20 19.85 -55.16
N ASN A 1049 21.88 19.59 -55.19
CA ASN A 1049 20.98 19.83 -54.05
C ASN A 1049 20.49 18.52 -53.39
N ASP A 1050 21.21 17.42 -53.54
CA ASP A 1050 20.82 16.15 -52.93
C ASP A 1050 21.07 16.23 -51.42
N PRO A 1051 20.07 15.92 -50.57
CA PRO A 1051 20.25 15.91 -49.13
C PRO A 1051 21.25 14.83 -48.74
N THR A 1052 22.31 15.21 -48.03
CA THR A 1052 23.31 14.29 -47.51
C THR A 1052 22.67 13.38 -46.47
N ALA A 1053 22.80 12.07 -46.66
CA ALA A 1053 22.32 11.06 -45.73
C ALA A 1053 23.50 10.19 -45.27
N VAL A 1054 23.64 10.05 -43.95
CA VAL A 1054 24.64 9.19 -43.32
C VAL A 1054 23.92 8.06 -42.59
N THR A 1055 24.34 6.83 -42.87
CA THR A 1055 23.86 5.65 -42.13
C THR A 1055 24.85 5.33 -41.02
N SER A 1056 24.34 5.11 -39.82
CA SER A 1056 25.12 4.86 -38.62
C SER A 1056 24.51 3.75 -37.78
N TYR A 1057 25.32 3.14 -36.92
CA TYR A 1057 24.86 2.25 -35.87
C TYR A 1057 25.79 2.35 -34.66
N PHE A 1058 25.31 2.01 -33.46
CA PHE A 1058 26.17 1.92 -32.29
C PHE A 1058 27.14 0.74 -32.43
N THR A 1059 28.41 0.93 -32.10
CA THR A 1059 29.44 -0.12 -32.22
C THR A 1059 29.06 -1.40 -31.46
N GLY A 1060 28.30 -1.29 -30.35
CA GLY A 1060 27.73 -2.43 -29.60
C GLY A 1060 26.46 -3.07 -30.22
N ALA A 1061 25.87 -2.48 -31.26
CA ALA A 1061 24.59 -2.88 -31.85
C ALA A 1061 24.59 -2.81 -33.40
N SER A 1062 25.50 -3.55 -34.03
CA SER A 1062 25.71 -3.53 -35.49
C SER A 1062 24.49 -3.86 -36.38
N THR A 1063 23.45 -4.49 -35.83
CA THR A 1063 22.23 -4.83 -36.59
C THR A 1063 21.17 -3.74 -36.56
N SER A 1064 21.36 -2.69 -35.74
CA SER A 1064 20.37 -1.64 -35.51
C SER A 1064 20.86 -0.32 -36.06
N THR A 1065 20.67 -0.14 -37.36
CA THR A 1065 21.06 1.06 -38.10
C THR A 1065 20.03 2.17 -37.97
N PHE A 1066 20.50 3.41 -37.98
CA PHE A 1066 19.71 4.62 -38.12
C PHE A 1066 20.37 5.56 -39.12
N GLN A 1067 19.62 6.56 -39.59
CA GLN A 1067 20.10 7.54 -40.57
C GLN A 1067 19.95 8.97 -40.07
N THR A 1068 20.98 9.78 -40.33
CA THR A 1068 20.96 11.23 -40.18
C THR A 1068 20.92 11.85 -41.56
N VAL A 1069 19.96 12.75 -41.80
CA VAL A 1069 19.74 13.42 -43.09
C VAL A 1069 19.71 14.92 -42.85
N GLY A 1070 20.40 15.66 -43.71
CA GLY A 1070 20.44 17.12 -43.65
C GLY A 1070 19.51 17.84 -44.62
N PRO A 1071 18.99 19.04 -44.30
CA PRO A 1071 18.62 20.00 -45.33
C PRO A 1071 19.81 20.18 -46.30
N GLY A 1072 19.56 20.09 -47.61
CA GLY A 1072 20.61 20.32 -48.61
C GLY A 1072 21.28 21.70 -48.46
N SER A 1073 22.48 21.85 -49.00
CA SER A 1073 23.28 23.08 -48.96
C SER A 1073 22.61 24.26 -49.68
N ASP A 1074 23.16 25.45 -49.46
CA ASP A 1074 22.74 26.64 -50.21
C ASP A 1074 22.97 26.45 -51.70
N SER A 1075 22.01 26.92 -52.48
CA SER A 1075 22.01 26.74 -53.95
C SER A 1075 22.45 27.97 -54.72
N GLN A 1076 22.64 29.11 -54.05
CA GLN A 1076 23.06 30.36 -54.69
C GLN A 1076 23.78 31.30 -53.72
N TRP A 1077 24.87 31.90 -54.16
CA TRP A 1077 25.60 32.93 -53.41
C TRP A 1077 26.39 33.86 -54.33
N ILE A 1078 27.08 34.84 -53.74
CA ILE A 1078 27.97 35.76 -54.46
C ILE A 1078 29.37 35.65 -53.88
N ASP A 1079 30.35 35.34 -54.73
CA ASP A 1079 31.76 35.41 -54.36
C ASP A 1079 32.34 36.75 -54.77
N LEU A 1080 32.91 37.47 -53.81
CA LEU A 1080 33.61 38.73 -54.01
C LEU A 1080 35.12 38.48 -53.99
N ASN A 1081 35.83 39.00 -54.97
CA ASN A 1081 37.29 38.93 -55.02
C ASN A 1081 37.90 40.33 -55.10
N ALA A 1082 39.01 40.54 -54.39
CA ALA A 1082 39.85 41.72 -54.55
C ALA A 1082 41.32 41.30 -54.55
N GLN A 1083 42.06 41.80 -55.53
CA GLN A 1083 43.46 41.45 -55.72
C GLN A 1083 44.29 42.71 -55.96
N LEU A 1084 45.49 42.71 -55.39
CA LEU A 1084 46.49 43.75 -55.59
C LEU A 1084 47.80 43.13 -56.04
N GLU A 1085 48.17 43.37 -57.29
CA GLU A 1085 49.44 42.94 -57.85
C GLU A 1085 50.41 44.14 -57.95
N TYR A 1086 51.65 43.95 -57.51
CA TYR A 1086 52.76 44.87 -57.65
C TYR A 1086 53.88 44.26 -58.51
N TYR A 1087 54.44 45.05 -59.42
CA TYR A 1087 55.48 44.66 -60.36
C TYR A 1087 56.65 45.65 -60.35
N SER A 1088 57.87 45.13 -60.25
CA SER A 1088 59.12 45.87 -60.47
C SER A 1088 59.71 45.53 -61.84
N ALA A 1089 60.28 46.53 -62.54
CA ALA A 1089 60.72 46.47 -63.94
C ALA A 1089 61.86 45.49 -64.28
N GLY A 1090 62.14 44.51 -63.41
CA GLY A 1090 63.04 43.41 -63.70
C GLY A 1090 62.99 42.36 -62.60
N ASN A 1091 62.06 41.42 -62.72
CA ASN A 1091 62.14 40.07 -62.12
C ASN A 1091 61.48 39.86 -60.75
N PHE A 1092 60.60 40.74 -60.27
CA PHE A 1092 59.84 40.51 -59.02
C PHE A 1092 58.39 41.01 -59.12
N SER A 1093 57.43 40.15 -58.78
CA SER A 1093 56.03 40.50 -58.58
C SER A 1093 55.47 39.91 -57.29
N PHE A 1094 54.58 40.68 -56.66
CA PHE A 1094 53.86 40.31 -55.46
C PHE A 1094 52.37 40.47 -55.74
N ALA A 1095 51.56 39.46 -55.44
CA ALA A 1095 50.11 39.51 -55.53
C ALA A 1095 49.50 39.05 -54.21
N GLY A 1096 48.68 39.90 -53.61
CA GLY A 1096 47.80 39.50 -52.51
C GLY A 1096 46.36 39.47 -53.01
N PHE A 1097 45.59 38.48 -52.57
CA PHE A 1097 44.16 38.42 -52.85
C PHE A 1097 43.37 38.16 -51.57
N VAL A 1098 42.14 38.66 -51.57
CA VAL A 1098 41.11 38.29 -50.60
C VAL A 1098 39.86 37.86 -51.37
N THR A 1099 39.28 36.73 -50.99
CA THR A 1099 37.97 36.29 -51.46
C THR A 1099 37.03 36.12 -50.27
N GLN A 1100 35.76 36.47 -50.48
CA GLN A 1100 34.71 36.34 -49.48
C GLN A 1100 33.43 35.90 -50.17
N SER A 1101 32.78 34.87 -49.64
CA SER A 1101 31.43 34.48 -50.03
C SER A 1101 30.41 35.35 -49.28
N VAL A 1102 29.32 35.72 -49.95
CA VAL A 1102 28.25 36.55 -49.37
C VAL A 1102 26.91 35.88 -49.65
N ASN A 1103 26.07 35.83 -48.62
CA ASN A 1103 24.77 35.14 -48.67
C ASN A 1103 24.94 33.64 -48.95
N ARG A 1104 25.93 33.05 -48.30
CA ARG A 1104 26.24 31.62 -48.28
C ARG A 1104 26.28 31.19 -46.82
N ASP A 1105 25.16 30.70 -46.31
CA ASP A 1105 24.99 30.38 -44.90
C ASP A 1105 25.61 29.01 -44.55
N ASP A 1106 25.66 28.07 -45.51
CA ASP A 1106 26.26 26.74 -45.33
C ASP A 1106 27.79 26.81 -45.11
N LEU A 1107 28.46 27.77 -45.76
CA LEU A 1107 29.91 27.94 -45.70
C LEU A 1107 30.31 29.39 -46.01
N ASP A 1108 30.39 30.24 -44.98
CA ASP A 1108 30.87 31.62 -45.10
C ASP A 1108 32.36 31.69 -44.78
N ILE A 1109 33.19 31.63 -45.82
CA ILE A 1109 34.64 31.65 -45.69
C ILE A 1109 35.25 32.92 -46.26
N THR A 1110 36.18 33.51 -45.49
CA THR A 1110 37.10 34.54 -45.97
C THR A 1110 38.47 33.94 -46.18
N THR A 1111 38.99 34.08 -47.39
CA THR A 1111 40.31 33.58 -47.77
C THR A 1111 41.28 34.73 -47.96
N PHE A 1112 42.46 34.62 -47.36
CA PHE A 1112 43.59 35.51 -47.58
C PHE A 1112 44.72 34.73 -48.26
N GLY A 1113 45.10 35.15 -49.46
CA GLY A 1113 46.15 34.48 -50.21
C GLY A 1113 47.28 35.39 -50.64
N LEU A 1114 48.46 34.80 -50.74
CA LEU A 1114 49.69 35.47 -51.15
C LEU A 1114 50.38 34.67 -52.25
N ASN A 1115 50.74 35.37 -53.31
CA ASN A 1115 51.54 34.89 -54.42
C ASN A 1115 52.78 35.78 -54.56
N VAL A 1116 53.97 35.17 -54.54
CA VAL A 1116 55.24 35.86 -54.74
C VAL A 1116 55.97 35.22 -55.90
N ARG A 1117 56.44 36.04 -56.82
CA ARG A 1117 57.10 35.59 -58.05
C ARG A 1117 58.38 36.36 -58.30
N ALA A 1118 59.46 35.62 -58.51
CA ALA A 1118 60.73 36.13 -59.01
C ALA A 1118 61.14 35.43 -60.32
N THR A 1119 61.05 36.15 -61.45
CA THR A 1119 61.35 35.61 -62.79
C THR A 1119 62.86 35.69 -63.08
N PHE A 1120 63.62 34.59 -63.04
CA PHE A 1120 65.08 34.62 -63.24
C PHE A 1120 65.52 34.57 -64.70
#